data_AF-A0A1A7R4K0-F1
#
_entry.id   AF-A0A1A7R4K0-F1
#
_cell.length_a   1.000
_cell.length_b   1.000
_cell.length_c   1.000
_cell.angle_alpha   90.00
_cell.angle_beta   90.00
_cell.angle_gamma   90.00
#
_symmetry.space_group_name_H-M   'P 1'
#
loop_
_entity.id
_entity.type
_entity.pdbx_description
1 polymer ?
#
loop_
_entity_poly.entity_id
_entity_poly.type
_entity_poly.pdbx_seq_one_letter_code
_entity_poly.pdbx_strand_id
1 'polypeptide(L)'
;MKHLYLVLSACYCITFYGQEKLLFIDHETIFASVAESAEKEDYDEALEQLQRINKDDSTYCSVLTSKSYYYILQKKYNEALAITNEGLALDCGSSSKLYLLMNKGVSYSSNENYKEALKVYETALELYPRNPKLWFNKGIALEKLENVPGAIEAFQKAIVYDPLYRNAHLQLGNICYRQQLMAQALMCYNMALIIEPDTERAFALLKYVNDVVADKNESESVSNLVVSTDDDAFEDIDLILNNRIALNTNYPIDTKIPIPLVKQNHALLQQLQSVEGNGGFWDKYYVPFYKWISANDYFEDFTYTVNYSIKNDDYKNIIEKNKNEVTAFIKAYVEEWLKILSKNEKEVMAYHYSDSKFSAEGSIKNDIYVGDWTFYDTNGRPSTRGYFNEKGERHNTWTWFHENGKTKEIAIYKDGKLNGENKQFYEDGSPYVVTTLKDGEYEGEYKYYVETGGLKQKKQFSNGKLNGRYMAYFDVGEALKEYNTDYKDGAIFGDLIEYYADGKVYSVVNFENDKRHGKEIQYYWNEKKLLDAGYKDGNLQGPYIAYHANGNQKDVGQSDEGYFNGDWKSYFYDGIINAEYAYNKGALDGLYKTYDVDGVLASEFQYRKGEIISYKFYDKSGTILSDARKKGGEFFYEGYHPNGNKAAEGMYDISGGKIGDWKFYSNNGVPSEEGRYQDNEPLGIHNSYYKSGGIMSISDYDKENGNTYYKYLYPNGQIQTQGWYKGGVKHGEWRYYYIDGTLEATRFYHKDQLHGTQENFRVDGNIESYTTYKYGEAIEEAYYNTNKEIYETVDFKAAEKTYKLVTHYQNGNIQTEINYVNGLHHGPYKLYNFYGTVVASGNYNNGSQHGEWNWYYDDGKIRISEGYLNGNRDGTSKHYYKSGQLEDDYFYNYGSKTGTWLSYHENGKLFTSTGYANDLQEGRKEFYSASGNLQIVRIYKNDVLVGYTYLDANGKEKEMIPIKNETAKMEAFYDNGKPSRTMTYVNGDLQDDYKAYCYNGQLENHTIYEKGEYHGLDIDYYENGQIKLSENMLYGMRNGKSEKFYANGKLKESLNYLNDERHGEAKYYDETGKLIKTEYYSNGDIYESKS
;
A
#
# COMPACT_ATOMS: atom_id res chain seq x y z
N MET A 1 25.69 69.40 9.32
CA MET A 1 26.28 68.08 9.65
C MET A 1 25.69 67.66 10.99
N LYS A 2 24.55 66.97 11.02
CA LYS A 2 24.32 65.51 10.86
C LYS A 2 25.12 64.66 11.88
N HIS A 3 24.42 64.17 12.89
CA HIS A 3 24.61 62.79 13.39
C HIS A 3 23.22 62.17 13.60
N LEU A 4 23.02 61.02 12.97
CA LEU A 4 21.79 60.24 12.90
C LEU A 4 22.09 58.81 13.40
N TYR A 5 21.12 58.29 14.14
CA TYR A 5 20.87 56.97 14.72
C TYR A 5 21.55 55.71 14.17
N LEU A 6 21.78 54.75 15.09
CA LEU A 6 21.73 53.32 14.81
C LEU A 6 21.12 52.59 16.03
N VAL A 7 19.89 52.10 15.86
CA VAL A 7 19.19 51.18 16.76
C VAL A 7 19.43 49.78 16.21
N LEU A 8 20.05 48.91 17.01
CA LEU A 8 20.21 47.49 16.70
C LEU A 8 18.90 46.76 17.00
N SER A 9 18.20 46.34 15.94
CA SER A 9 17.15 45.33 16.02
C SER A 9 17.81 43.96 15.87
N ALA A 10 17.61 43.08 16.85
CA ALA A 10 17.95 41.67 16.73
C ALA A 10 16.92 41.01 15.79
N CYS A 11 17.29 40.88 14.51
CA CYS A 11 16.54 40.04 13.57
C CYS A 11 16.75 38.58 13.98
N TYR A 12 15.71 37.93 14.50
CA TYR A 12 15.58 36.49 14.34
C TYR A 12 15.50 36.23 12.83
N CYS A 13 16.47 35.49 12.28
CA CYS A 13 16.37 34.97 10.93
C CYS A 13 15.25 33.93 10.92
N ILE A 14 14.03 34.34 10.57
CA ILE A 14 13.00 33.41 10.11
C ILE A 14 13.49 32.95 8.73
N THR A 15 14.07 31.75 8.67
CA THR A 15 14.26 31.04 7.41
C THR A 15 12.88 30.82 6.81
N PHE A 16 12.53 31.58 5.77
CA PHE A 16 11.38 31.24 4.93
C PHE A 16 11.72 29.93 4.20
N TYR A 17 11.17 28.82 4.68
CA TYR A 17 11.21 27.56 3.96
C TYR A 17 10.24 27.67 2.78
N GLY A 18 10.77 27.72 1.55
CA GLY A 18 9.94 27.69 0.34
C GLY A 18 9.25 26.33 0.22
N GLN A 19 7.93 26.28 0.31
CA GLN A 19 7.14 25.07 0.08
C GLN A 19 6.79 24.97 -1.41
N GLU A 20 7.70 24.40 -2.21
CA GLU A 20 7.48 24.18 -3.63
C GLU A 20 6.43 23.09 -3.91
N LYS A 21 5.77 23.17 -5.08
CA LYS A 21 4.87 22.11 -5.54
C LYS A 21 5.68 20.83 -5.76
N LEU A 22 5.28 19.76 -5.10
CA LEU A 22 5.92 18.45 -5.27
C LEU A 22 5.79 17.98 -6.73
N LEU A 23 6.90 17.55 -7.32
CA LEU A 23 6.90 16.99 -8.68
C LEU A 23 6.26 15.60 -8.66
N PHE A 24 5.43 15.29 -9.67
CA PHE A 24 4.96 13.93 -9.87
C PHE A 24 6.09 13.10 -10.50
N ILE A 25 6.46 12.01 -9.83
CA ILE A 25 7.46 11.06 -10.31
C ILE A 25 6.71 9.78 -10.65
N ASP A 26 6.52 9.54 -11.95
CA ASP A 26 5.89 8.33 -12.45
C ASP A 26 6.94 7.40 -13.05
N HIS A 27 7.07 6.21 -12.46
CA HIS A 27 8.07 5.24 -12.90
C HIS A 27 7.83 4.77 -14.33
N GLU A 28 6.58 4.62 -14.79
CA GLU A 28 6.28 4.20 -16.17
C GLU A 28 6.83 5.20 -17.18
N THR A 29 6.60 6.50 -16.93
CA THR A 29 7.17 7.59 -17.71
C THR A 29 8.70 7.58 -17.67
N ILE A 30 9.31 7.35 -16.50
CA ILE A 30 10.77 7.26 -16.36
C ILE A 30 11.34 6.08 -17.14
N PHE A 31 10.77 4.88 -16.99
CA PHE A 31 11.24 3.68 -17.69
C PHE A 31 11.06 3.79 -19.20
N ALA A 32 10.01 4.47 -19.69
CA ALA A 32 9.86 4.79 -21.10
C ALA A 32 10.98 5.73 -21.61
N SER A 33 11.31 6.79 -20.85
CA SER A 33 12.41 7.69 -21.19
C SER A 33 13.77 6.98 -21.14
N VAL A 34 13.98 6.10 -20.16
CA VAL A 34 15.20 5.27 -20.04
C VAL A 34 15.34 4.34 -21.25
N ALA A 35 14.25 3.74 -21.72
CA ALA A 35 14.27 2.91 -22.92
C ALA A 35 14.67 3.72 -24.16
N GLU A 36 14.12 4.94 -24.33
CA GLU A 36 14.48 5.83 -25.44
C GLU A 36 15.96 6.25 -25.39
N SER A 37 16.49 6.60 -24.22
CA SER A 37 17.90 6.95 -24.05
C SER A 37 18.82 5.75 -24.32
N ALA A 38 18.42 4.56 -23.86
CA ALA A 38 19.17 3.33 -24.11
C ALA A 38 19.22 2.94 -25.59
N GLU A 39 18.15 3.17 -26.36
CA GLU A 39 18.15 2.98 -27.83
C GLU A 39 19.14 3.91 -28.54
N LYS A 40 19.39 5.09 -27.98
CA LYS A 40 20.39 6.06 -28.48
C LYS A 40 21.79 5.82 -27.93
N GLU A 41 21.98 4.76 -27.13
CA GLU A 41 23.19 4.46 -26.36
C GLU A 41 23.61 5.58 -25.38
N ASP A 42 22.68 6.47 -25.02
CA ASP A 42 22.89 7.54 -24.04
C ASP A 42 22.63 7.03 -22.62
N TYR A 43 23.59 6.26 -22.11
CA TYR A 43 23.46 5.63 -20.80
C TYR A 43 23.61 6.61 -19.63
N ASP A 44 24.23 7.78 -19.85
CA ASP A 44 24.33 8.80 -18.80
C ASP A 44 22.95 9.43 -18.54
N GLU A 45 22.20 9.78 -19.60
CA GLU A 45 20.81 10.25 -19.48
C GLU A 45 19.91 9.17 -18.85
N ALA A 46 20.05 7.91 -19.27
CA ALA A 46 19.30 6.80 -18.68
C ALA A 46 19.53 6.68 -17.16
N LEU A 47 20.79 6.82 -16.72
CA LEU A 47 21.15 6.80 -15.30
C LEU A 47 20.61 8.01 -14.54
N GLU A 48 20.61 9.20 -15.15
CA GLU A 48 20.03 10.43 -14.58
C GLU A 48 18.52 10.29 -14.37
N GLN A 49 17.79 9.76 -15.37
CA GLN A 49 16.35 9.49 -15.23
C GLN A 49 16.07 8.47 -14.12
N LEU A 50 16.84 7.38 -14.05
CA LEU A 50 16.73 6.38 -12.98
C LEU A 50 17.09 6.93 -11.59
N GLN A 51 17.86 8.02 -11.49
CA GLN A 51 18.20 8.66 -10.22
C GLN A 51 17.03 9.47 -9.63
N ARG A 52 16.02 9.80 -10.43
CA ARG A 52 14.82 10.52 -9.96
C ARG A 52 13.91 9.64 -9.11
N ILE A 53 13.98 8.31 -9.24
CA ILE A 53 13.19 7.38 -8.43
C ILE A 53 13.83 7.26 -7.04
N ASN A 54 13.02 7.54 -6.01
CA ASN A 54 13.44 7.47 -4.62
C ASN A 54 13.71 6.02 -4.18
N LYS A 55 14.63 5.81 -3.23
CA LYS A 55 14.92 4.49 -2.63
C LYS A 55 13.72 3.84 -1.94
N ASP A 56 12.80 4.68 -1.45
CA ASP A 56 11.60 4.28 -0.73
C ASP A 56 10.42 4.00 -1.69
N ASP A 57 10.66 4.10 -3.01
CA ASP A 57 9.70 3.68 -4.04
C ASP A 57 9.69 2.15 -4.21
N SER A 58 8.50 1.59 -4.39
CA SER A 58 8.28 0.16 -4.63
C SER A 58 9.02 -0.43 -5.84
N THR A 59 9.49 0.40 -6.76
CA THR A 59 10.21 -0.01 -7.98
C THR A 59 11.74 0.07 -7.83
N TYR A 60 12.25 0.47 -6.67
CA TYR A 60 13.68 0.73 -6.48
C TYR A 60 14.59 -0.47 -6.76
N CYS A 61 14.19 -1.70 -6.39
CA CYS A 61 14.94 -2.90 -6.74
C CYS A 61 15.10 -3.08 -8.26
N SER A 62 14.07 -2.75 -9.04
CA SER A 62 14.15 -2.76 -10.51
C SER A 62 15.09 -1.66 -11.01
N VAL A 63 15.07 -0.48 -10.38
CA VAL A 63 16.02 0.60 -10.69
C VAL A 63 17.47 0.16 -10.49
N LEU A 64 17.80 -0.52 -9.39
CA LEU A 64 19.16 -1.02 -9.14
C LEU A 64 19.59 -2.08 -10.17
N THR A 65 18.67 -2.93 -10.64
CA THR A 65 18.98 -3.87 -11.74
C THR A 65 19.34 -3.13 -13.03
N SER A 66 18.58 -2.10 -13.40
CA SER A 66 18.84 -1.30 -14.61
C SER A 66 20.11 -0.46 -14.47
N LYS A 67 20.31 0.22 -13.34
CA LYS A 67 21.53 1.01 -13.08
C LYS A 67 22.80 0.16 -13.18
N SER A 68 22.81 -1.01 -12.53
CA SER A 68 23.96 -1.92 -12.61
C SER A 68 24.22 -2.41 -14.04
N TYR A 69 23.17 -2.68 -14.82
CA TYR A 69 23.30 -3.04 -16.23
C TYR A 69 23.94 -1.92 -17.07
N TYR A 70 23.46 -0.68 -16.93
CA TYR A 70 24.01 0.46 -17.69
C TYR A 70 25.46 0.80 -17.29
N TYR A 71 25.82 0.67 -16.01
CA TYR A 71 27.22 0.81 -15.58
C TYR A 71 28.13 -0.26 -16.20
N ILE A 72 27.65 -1.50 -16.35
CA ILE A 72 28.40 -2.55 -17.06
C ILE A 72 28.62 -2.17 -18.53
N LEU A 73 27.61 -1.65 -19.22
CA LEU A 73 27.75 -1.20 -20.62
C LEU A 73 28.77 -0.05 -20.76
N GLN A 74 28.82 0.85 -19.78
CA GLN A 74 29.84 1.90 -19.68
C GLN A 74 31.22 1.41 -19.21
N LYS A 75 31.38 0.12 -18.91
CA LYS A 75 32.60 -0.49 -18.33
C LYS A 75 32.99 0.07 -16.95
N LYS A 76 32.04 0.66 -16.23
CA LYS A 76 32.17 1.18 -14.85
C LYS A 76 31.85 0.08 -13.84
N TYR A 77 32.72 -0.93 -13.74
CA TYR A 77 32.42 -2.17 -13.01
C TYR A 77 32.37 -2.00 -11.49
N ASN A 78 33.14 -1.06 -10.92
CA ASN A 78 33.13 -0.84 -9.47
C ASN A 78 31.81 -0.19 -9.03
N GLU A 79 31.28 0.72 -9.83
CA GLU A 79 29.97 1.34 -9.66
C GLU A 79 28.85 0.31 -9.80
N ALA A 80 28.91 -0.57 -10.81
CA ALA A 80 27.97 -1.68 -10.94
C ALA A 80 28.01 -2.64 -9.74
N LEU A 81 29.21 -2.93 -9.21
CA LEU A 81 29.36 -3.75 -7.99
C LEU A 81 28.76 -3.06 -6.76
N ALA A 82 28.92 -1.74 -6.62
CA ALA A 82 28.29 -0.99 -5.53
C ALA A 82 26.76 -1.09 -5.59
N ILE A 83 26.17 -0.83 -6.76
CA ILE A 83 24.70 -0.91 -6.97
C ILE A 83 24.17 -2.34 -6.75
N THR A 84 24.88 -3.36 -7.23
CA THR A 84 24.45 -4.75 -7.02
C THR A 84 24.56 -5.17 -5.56
N ASN A 85 25.59 -4.73 -4.83
CA ASN A 85 25.71 -4.99 -3.39
C ASN A 85 24.60 -4.30 -2.59
N GLU A 86 24.27 -3.06 -2.95
CA GLU A 86 23.13 -2.34 -2.38
C GLU A 86 21.83 -3.12 -2.58
N GLY A 87 21.50 -3.49 -3.83
CA GLY A 87 20.26 -4.23 -4.11
C GLY A 87 20.20 -5.61 -3.45
N LEU A 88 21.32 -6.32 -3.32
CA LEU A 88 21.37 -7.62 -2.66
C LEU A 88 21.28 -7.54 -1.13
N ALA A 89 21.49 -6.35 -0.55
CA ALA A 89 21.26 -6.09 0.88
C ALA A 89 19.79 -5.75 1.18
N LEU A 90 18.98 -5.42 0.16
CA LEU A 90 17.55 -5.15 0.27
C LEU A 90 16.71 -6.43 0.11
N ASP A 91 15.46 -6.37 0.57
CA ASP A 91 14.45 -7.44 0.36
C ASP A 91 13.85 -7.37 -1.05
N CYS A 92 14.70 -7.49 -2.07
CA CYS A 92 14.28 -7.49 -3.46
C CYS A 92 13.61 -8.80 -3.86
N GLY A 93 12.53 -8.70 -4.64
CA GLY A 93 11.87 -9.85 -5.25
C GLY A 93 12.82 -10.71 -6.08
N SER A 94 12.48 -11.99 -6.26
CA SER A 94 13.44 -12.97 -6.80
C SER A 94 13.94 -12.63 -8.20
N SER A 95 13.09 -12.09 -9.07
CA SER A 95 13.50 -11.65 -10.40
C SER A 95 14.62 -10.59 -10.31
N SER A 96 14.43 -9.54 -9.52
CA SER A 96 15.46 -8.51 -9.33
C SER A 96 16.72 -9.10 -8.69
N LYS A 97 16.57 -10.00 -7.71
CA LYS A 97 17.70 -10.68 -7.06
C LYS A 97 18.53 -11.51 -8.05
N LEU A 98 17.91 -12.24 -8.98
CA LEU A 98 18.60 -12.96 -10.05
C LEU A 98 19.42 -12.00 -10.92
N TYR A 99 18.80 -10.92 -11.41
CA TYR A 99 19.49 -9.94 -12.26
C TYR A 99 20.63 -9.24 -11.54
N LEU A 100 20.48 -8.90 -10.25
CA LEU A 100 21.54 -8.32 -9.43
C LEU A 100 22.72 -9.30 -9.27
N LEU A 101 22.47 -10.58 -8.99
CA LEU A 101 23.51 -11.62 -8.92
C LEU A 101 24.22 -11.82 -10.25
N MET A 102 23.46 -11.85 -11.37
CA MET A 102 24.02 -11.93 -12.71
C MET A 102 24.92 -10.73 -13.02
N ASN A 103 24.42 -9.51 -12.80
CA ASN A 103 25.17 -8.27 -13.04
C ASN A 103 26.42 -8.20 -12.16
N LYS A 104 26.34 -8.64 -10.89
CA LYS A 104 27.49 -8.72 -9.97
C LYS A 104 28.57 -9.67 -10.48
N GLY A 105 28.17 -10.88 -10.89
CA GLY A 105 29.11 -11.86 -11.45
C GLY A 105 29.75 -11.38 -12.75
N VAL A 106 28.97 -10.76 -13.64
CA VAL A 106 29.46 -10.18 -14.91
C VAL A 106 30.43 -9.04 -14.62
N SER A 107 30.13 -8.18 -13.65
CA SER A 107 31.01 -7.07 -13.26
C SER A 107 32.37 -7.57 -12.75
N TYR A 108 32.39 -8.61 -11.92
CA TYR A 108 33.65 -9.26 -11.51
C TYR A 108 34.38 -9.89 -12.70
N SER A 109 33.67 -10.60 -13.58
CA SER A 109 34.26 -11.27 -14.74
C SER A 109 34.89 -10.26 -15.72
N SER A 110 34.19 -9.17 -16.01
CA SER A 110 34.66 -8.09 -16.88
C SER A 110 35.78 -7.26 -16.26
N ASN A 111 35.92 -7.29 -14.93
CA ASN A 111 37.05 -6.74 -14.20
C ASN A 111 38.15 -7.79 -13.92
N GLU A 112 38.14 -8.91 -14.64
CA GLU A 112 39.10 -10.02 -14.57
C GLU A 112 39.22 -10.72 -13.20
N ASN A 113 38.28 -10.47 -12.28
CA ASN A 113 38.22 -11.07 -10.95
C ASN A 113 37.41 -12.38 -10.96
N TYR A 114 37.88 -13.36 -11.74
CA TYR A 114 37.13 -14.58 -12.03
C TYR A 114 36.84 -15.47 -10.81
N LYS A 115 37.69 -15.46 -9.78
CA LYS A 115 37.44 -16.22 -8.53
C LYS A 115 36.21 -15.70 -7.78
N GLU A 116 36.08 -14.39 -7.67
CA GLU A 116 34.90 -13.77 -7.03
C GLU A 116 33.66 -13.93 -7.90
N ALA A 117 33.79 -13.81 -9.22
CA ALA A 117 32.69 -14.10 -10.14
C ALA A 117 32.16 -15.54 -9.97
N LEU A 118 33.06 -16.52 -9.91
CA LEU A 118 32.72 -17.93 -9.71
C LEU A 118 31.92 -18.13 -8.41
N LYS A 119 32.37 -17.54 -7.30
CA LYS A 119 31.66 -17.59 -6.01
C LYS A 119 30.25 -17.00 -6.10
N VAL A 120 30.09 -15.88 -6.80
CA VAL A 120 28.77 -15.27 -7.03
C VAL A 120 27.87 -16.18 -7.86
N TYR A 121 28.37 -16.77 -8.94
CA TYR A 121 27.59 -17.70 -9.76
C TYR A 121 27.23 -18.97 -9.01
N GLU A 122 28.10 -19.49 -8.15
CA GLU A 122 27.79 -20.65 -7.29
C GLU A 122 26.68 -20.33 -6.30
N THR A 123 26.77 -19.17 -5.62
CA THR A 123 25.71 -18.68 -4.73
C THR A 123 24.38 -18.49 -5.49
N ALA A 124 24.45 -17.97 -6.71
CA ALA A 124 23.27 -17.78 -7.54
C ALA A 124 22.67 -19.13 -7.99
N LEU A 125 23.49 -20.13 -8.30
CA LEU A 125 23.03 -21.47 -8.69
C LEU A 125 22.46 -22.29 -7.53
N GLU A 126 22.77 -21.95 -6.27
CA GLU A 126 22.04 -22.51 -5.12
C GLU A 126 20.56 -22.06 -5.12
N LEU A 127 20.30 -20.83 -5.57
CA LEU A 127 18.94 -20.27 -5.66
C LEU A 127 18.25 -20.61 -7.00
N TYR A 128 19.01 -20.62 -8.11
CA TYR A 128 18.52 -20.77 -9.48
C TYR A 128 19.25 -21.95 -10.19
N PRO A 129 19.10 -23.19 -9.71
CA PRO A 129 19.96 -24.33 -10.07
C PRO A 129 19.92 -24.76 -11.54
N ARG A 130 18.87 -24.37 -12.27
CA ARG A 130 18.68 -24.71 -13.69
C ARG A 130 18.73 -23.48 -14.60
N ASN A 131 19.31 -22.37 -14.13
CA ASN A 131 19.43 -21.17 -14.93
C ASN A 131 20.58 -21.28 -15.97
N PRO A 132 20.28 -21.27 -17.29
CA PRO A 132 21.28 -21.50 -18.34
C PRO A 132 22.34 -20.40 -18.40
N LYS A 133 21.96 -19.14 -18.15
CA LYS A 133 22.87 -17.99 -18.21
C LYS A 133 23.88 -18.01 -17.06
N LEU A 134 23.46 -18.41 -15.87
CA LEU A 134 24.37 -18.58 -14.73
C LEU A 134 25.38 -19.72 -14.97
N TRP A 135 24.93 -20.87 -15.50
CA TRP A 135 25.83 -21.96 -15.87
C TRP A 135 26.83 -21.56 -16.95
N PHE A 136 26.40 -20.84 -17.98
CA PHE A 136 27.30 -20.33 -19.01
C PHE A 136 28.33 -19.34 -18.45
N ASN A 137 27.89 -18.37 -17.66
CA ASN A 137 28.80 -17.39 -17.07
C ASN A 137 29.78 -18.05 -16.07
N LYS A 138 29.34 -19.08 -15.34
CA LYS A 138 30.21 -19.95 -14.54
C LYS A 138 31.26 -20.63 -15.42
N GLY A 139 30.86 -21.15 -16.58
CA GLY A 139 31.77 -21.76 -17.55
C GLY A 139 32.86 -20.79 -18.03
N ILE A 140 32.49 -19.56 -18.39
CA ILE A 140 33.44 -18.51 -18.78
C ILE A 140 34.44 -18.21 -17.66
N ALA A 141 33.96 -18.05 -16.41
CA ALA A 141 34.85 -17.79 -15.28
C ALA A 141 35.81 -18.96 -15.01
N LEU A 142 35.34 -20.21 -15.11
CA LEU A 142 36.16 -21.41 -14.94
C LEU A 142 37.22 -21.56 -16.03
N GLU A 143 36.87 -21.27 -17.29
CA GLU A 143 37.80 -21.28 -18.42
C GLU A 143 38.94 -20.26 -18.20
N LYS A 144 38.59 -19.05 -17.72
CA LYS A 144 39.57 -18.01 -17.38
C LYS A 144 40.42 -18.32 -16.15
N LEU A 145 39.96 -19.24 -15.31
CA LEU A 145 40.71 -19.80 -14.18
C LEU A 145 41.48 -21.09 -14.57
N GLU A 146 41.54 -21.41 -15.86
CA GLU A 146 42.19 -22.62 -16.40
C GLU A 146 41.57 -23.95 -15.91
N ASN A 147 40.39 -23.92 -15.29
CA ASN A 147 39.61 -25.12 -14.97
C ASN A 147 38.71 -25.50 -16.15
N VAL A 148 39.34 -25.97 -17.21
CA VAL A 148 38.66 -26.34 -18.46
C VAL A 148 37.63 -27.49 -18.26
N PRO A 149 37.90 -28.57 -17.48
CA PRO A 149 36.89 -29.60 -17.22
C PRO A 149 35.60 -29.06 -16.60
N GLY A 150 35.71 -28.19 -15.59
CA GLY A 150 34.55 -27.56 -14.98
C GLY A 150 33.81 -26.60 -15.93
N ALA A 151 34.54 -25.93 -16.82
CA ALA A 151 33.95 -25.06 -17.83
C ALA A 151 33.11 -25.86 -18.84
N ILE A 152 33.63 -27.01 -19.30
CA ILE A 152 32.93 -27.93 -20.20
C ILE A 152 31.63 -28.41 -19.56
N GLU A 153 31.67 -28.89 -18.31
CA GLU A 153 30.48 -29.33 -17.58
C GLU A 153 29.43 -28.20 -17.48
N ALA A 154 29.89 -26.98 -17.21
CA ALA A 154 29.03 -25.82 -17.08
C ALA A 154 28.38 -25.43 -18.43
N PHE A 155 29.12 -25.47 -19.55
CA PHE A 155 28.55 -25.23 -20.88
C PHE A 155 27.59 -26.33 -21.32
N GLN A 156 27.92 -27.59 -21.05
CA GLN A 156 27.01 -28.73 -21.29
C GLN A 156 25.70 -28.56 -20.52
N LYS A 157 25.76 -28.17 -19.23
CA LYS A 157 24.56 -27.84 -18.45
C LYS A 157 23.79 -26.66 -19.02
N ALA A 158 24.46 -25.60 -19.45
CA ALA A 158 23.80 -24.47 -20.10
C ALA A 158 23.04 -24.89 -21.37
N ILE A 159 23.63 -25.77 -22.19
CA ILE A 159 22.98 -26.35 -23.38
C ILE A 159 21.80 -27.24 -22.98
N VAL A 160 21.92 -28.06 -21.94
CA VAL A 160 20.81 -28.89 -21.48
C VAL A 160 19.65 -28.03 -20.96
N TYR A 161 19.91 -26.92 -20.26
CA TYR A 161 18.84 -26.09 -19.70
C TYR A 161 18.26 -25.06 -20.67
N ASP A 162 19.05 -24.62 -21.65
CA ASP A 162 18.58 -23.84 -22.80
C ASP A 162 19.23 -24.36 -24.08
N PRO A 163 18.57 -25.33 -24.74
CA PRO A 163 19.08 -26.00 -25.95
C PRO A 163 19.40 -25.06 -27.10
N LEU A 164 18.75 -23.90 -27.12
CA LEU A 164 18.89 -22.86 -28.13
C LEU A 164 19.79 -21.71 -27.63
N TYR A 165 20.57 -21.91 -26.57
CA TYR A 165 21.51 -20.91 -26.11
C TYR A 165 22.82 -20.92 -26.90
N ARG A 166 22.82 -20.20 -28.03
CA ARG A 166 23.91 -20.12 -29.02
C ARG A 166 25.32 -20.02 -28.41
N ASN A 167 25.49 -19.17 -27.41
CA ASN A 167 26.81 -18.88 -26.85
C ASN A 167 27.44 -20.10 -26.16
N ALA A 168 26.64 -20.97 -25.54
CA ALA A 168 27.17 -22.17 -24.90
C ALA A 168 27.71 -23.18 -25.93
N HIS A 169 26.98 -23.38 -27.05
CA HIS A 169 27.45 -24.18 -28.19
C HIS A 169 28.76 -23.63 -28.76
N LEU A 170 28.82 -22.31 -28.98
CA LEU A 170 30.01 -21.66 -29.51
C LEU A 170 31.23 -21.84 -28.61
N GLN A 171 31.10 -21.63 -27.30
CA GLN A 171 32.24 -21.76 -26.38
C GLN A 171 32.70 -23.22 -26.22
N LEU A 172 31.76 -24.17 -26.19
CA LEU A 172 32.11 -25.58 -26.19
C LEU A 172 32.85 -25.98 -27.48
N GLY A 173 32.42 -25.46 -28.64
CA GLY A 173 33.12 -25.62 -29.92
C GLY A 173 34.53 -25.03 -29.93
N ASN A 174 34.70 -23.84 -29.37
CA ASN A 174 36.02 -23.21 -29.21
C ASN A 174 36.97 -24.06 -28.36
N ILE A 175 36.47 -24.67 -27.28
CA ILE A 175 37.26 -25.59 -26.44
C ILE A 175 37.68 -26.81 -27.26
N CYS A 176 36.73 -27.47 -27.94
CA CYS A 176 37.01 -28.64 -28.77
C CYS A 176 38.06 -28.34 -29.86
N TYR A 177 37.93 -27.19 -30.53
CA TYR A 177 38.88 -26.78 -31.56
C TYR A 177 40.32 -26.62 -31.04
N ARG A 178 40.48 -26.03 -29.85
CA ARG A 178 41.80 -25.90 -29.19
C ARG A 178 42.37 -27.24 -28.74
N GLN A 179 41.52 -28.24 -28.51
CA GLN A 179 41.90 -29.61 -28.19
C GLN A 179 42.03 -30.52 -29.43
N GLN A 180 41.99 -29.94 -30.65
CA GLN A 180 42.06 -30.66 -31.92
C GLN A 180 40.93 -31.68 -32.19
N LEU A 181 39.85 -31.60 -31.40
CA LEU A 181 38.61 -32.37 -31.55
C LEU A 181 37.73 -31.69 -32.61
N MET A 182 38.08 -31.89 -33.88
CA MET A 182 37.56 -31.14 -35.02
C MET A 182 36.11 -31.50 -35.34
N ALA A 183 35.73 -32.77 -35.21
CA ALA A 183 34.38 -33.26 -35.43
C ALA A 183 33.41 -32.62 -34.42
N GLN A 184 33.75 -32.65 -33.13
CA GLN A 184 33.00 -32.06 -32.05
C GLN A 184 32.92 -30.53 -32.19
N ALA A 185 34.03 -29.87 -32.52
CA ALA A 185 34.06 -28.44 -32.77
C ALA A 185 33.11 -28.03 -33.91
N LEU A 186 33.16 -28.75 -35.03
CA LEU A 186 32.33 -28.49 -36.20
C LEU A 186 30.84 -28.74 -35.91
N MET A 187 30.51 -29.79 -35.16
CA MET A 187 29.15 -30.01 -34.66
C MET A 187 28.65 -28.81 -33.82
N CYS A 188 29.42 -28.36 -32.82
CA CYS A 188 29.07 -27.18 -32.01
C CYS A 188 28.89 -25.89 -32.82
N TYR A 189 29.81 -25.60 -33.74
CA TYR A 189 29.73 -24.40 -34.56
C TYR A 189 28.53 -24.40 -35.50
N ASN A 190 28.22 -25.55 -36.10
CA ASN A 190 27.03 -25.71 -36.94
C ASN A 190 25.75 -25.46 -36.14
N MET A 191 25.65 -25.98 -34.90
CA MET A 191 24.52 -25.68 -34.01
C MET A 191 24.40 -24.17 -33.73
N ALA A 192 25.51 -23.51 -33.39
CA ALA A 192 25.53 -22.07 -33.16
C ALA A 192 25.15 -21.24 -34.40
N LEU A 193 25.40 -21.73 -35.61
CA LEU A 193 25.00 -21.11 -36.87
C LEU A 193 23.52 -21.35 -37.21
N ILE A 194 22.92 -22.47 -36.78
CA ILE A 194 21.48 -22.75 -36.96
C ILE A 194 20.61 -21.88 -36.04
N ILE A 195 21.04 -21.65 -34.79
CA ILE A 195 20.23 -20.98 -33.76
C ILE A 195 19.96 -19.50 -34.07
N GLU A 196 20.98 -18.74 -34.50
CA GLU A 196 20.84 -17.34 -34.92
C GLU A 196 21.42 -17.17 -36.34
N PRO A 197 20.73 -17.63 -37.40
CA PRO A 197 21.32 -17.74 -38.73
C PRO A 197 21.39 -16.40 -39.50
N ASP A 198 20.56 -15.42 -39.11
CA ASP A 198 20.40 -14.12 -39.79
C ASP A 198 20.92 -12.94 -38.97
N THR A 199 22.22 -12.96 -38.63
CA THR A 199 22.86 -11.84 -37.91
C THR A 199 24.26 -11.55 -38.43
N GLU A 200 24.79 -10.36 -38.18
CA GLU A 200 26.21 -10.06 -38.48
C GLU A 200 27.17 -10.95 -37.71
N ARG A 201 26.82 -11.33 -36.48
CA ARG A 201 27.58 -12.27 -35.66
C ARG A 201 27.57 -13.68 -36.26
N ALA A 202 26.48 -14.08 -36.90
CA ALA A 202 26.39 -15.33 -37.65
C ALA A 202 27.36 -15.32 -38.84
N PHE A 203 27.42 -14.23 -39.59
CA PHE A 203 28.36 -14.13 -40.72
C PHE A 203 29.82 -14.17 -40.25
N ALA A 204 30.13 -13.48 -39.16
CA ALA A 204 31.47 -13.51 -38.56
C ALA A 204 31.85 -14.93 -38.13
N LEU A 205 30.93 -15.66 -37.49
CA LEU A 205 31.13 -17.06 -37.13
C LEU A 205 31.28 -17.95 -38.37
N LEU A 206 30.40 -17.80 -39.37
CA LEU A 206 30.44 -18.56 -40.62
C LEU A 206 31.80 -18.41 -41.31
N LYS A 207 32.28 -17.17 -41.43
CA LYS A 207 33.59 -16.87 -41.99
C LYS A 207 34.70 -17.54 -41.18
N TYR A 208 34.71 -17.34 -39.87
CA TYR A 208 35.70 -17.94 -38.98
C TYR A 208 35.75 -19.47 -39.12
N VAL A 209 34.59 -20.14 -39.08
CA VAL A 209 34.51 -21.60 -39.18
C VAL A 209 34.94 -22.07 -40.57
N ASN A 210 34.54 -21.36 -41.64
CA ASN A 210 34.95 -21.68 -42.99
C ASN A 210 36.46 -21.54 -43.21
N ASP A 211 37.10 -20.55 -42.58
CA ASP A 211 38.56 -20.37 -42.64
C ASP A 211 39.25 -21.48 -41.82
N VAL A 212 38.75 -21.78 -40.62
CA VAL A 212 39.25 -22.84 -39.72
C VAL A 212 39.24 -24.23 -40.39
N VAL A 213 38.18 -24.58 -41.11
CA VAL A 213 38.09 -25.88 -41.80
C VAL A 213 38.89 -25.93 -43.10
N ALA A 214 39.27 -24.78 -43.66
CA ALA A 214 40.08 -24.64 -44.86
C ALA A 214 41.58 -24.70 -44.57
N ASP A 215 42.01 -24.19 -43.42
CA ASP A 215 43.41 -24.00 -43.06
C ASP A 215 43.94 -25.00 -42.02
N LYS A 216 45.28 -25.06 -41.93
CA LYS A 216 46.10 -25.61 -40.83
C LYS A 216 45.54 -25.40 -39.42
N ASN A 217 45.03 -26.37 -38.65
CA ASN A 217 44.91 -26.13 -37.20
C ASN A 217 46.32 -26.14 -36.60
N GLU A 218 46.86 -24.95 -36.28
CA GLU A 218 48.19 -24.76 -35.69
C GLU A 218 48.15 -24.68 -34.15
N SER A 219 46.97 -24.86 -33.53
CA SER A 219 46.83 -24.83 -32.08
C SER A 219 47.56 -26.00 -31.43
N GLU A 220 48.45 -25.72 -30.48
CA GLU A 220 49.05 -26.76 -29.62
C GLU A 220 47.98 -27.27 -28.63
N SER A 221 47.78 -28.60 -28.59
CA SER A 221 46.85 -29.24 -27.66
C SER A 221 47.22 -28.88 -26.22
N VAL A 222 46.28 -28.28 -25.49
CA VAL A 222 46.50 -27.91 -24.09
C VAL A 222 46.19 -29.13 -23.22
N SER A 223 47.21 -29.96 -22.95
CA SER A 223 47.18 -31.14 -22.06
C SER A 223 46.35 -32.34 -22.55
N ASN A 224 46.48 -33.50 -21.89
CA ASN A 224 45.63 -34.69 -22.05
C ASN A 224 44.20 -34.44 -21.49
N LEU A 225 43.55 -33.35 -21.91
CA LEU A 225 42.23 -32.97 -21.45
C LEU A 225 41.17 -33.82 -22.17
N VAL A 226 40.40 -34.58 -21.39
CA VAL A 226 39.23 -35.32 -21.88
C VAL A 226 38.00 -34.42 -21.78
N VAL A 227 37.38 -34.10 -22.91
CA VAL A 227 36.16 -33.29 -23.01
C VAL A 227 34.91 -34.13 -22.74
N SER A 228 34.91 -35.37 -23.20
CA SER A 228 33.90 -36.38 -22.89
C SER A 228 34.50 -37.79 -22.92
N THR A 229 33.83 -38.73 -22.25
CA THR A 229 34.31 -40.13 -22.16
C THR A 229 34.27 -40.89 -23.48
N ASP A 230 33.66 -40.32 -24.51
CA ASP A 230 33.53 -40.85 -25.86
C ASP A 230 34.37 -40.08 -26.90
N ASP A 231 35.28 -39.19 -26.49
CA ASP A 231 36.12 -38.42 -27.42
C ASP A 231 36.92 -39.33 -28.38
N ASP A 232 37.45 -40.45 -27.89
CA ASP A 232 38.22 -41.43 -28.68
C ASP A 232 37.39 -42.03 -29.84
N ALA A 233 36.05 -42.02 -29.75
CA ALA A 233 35.17 -42.53 -30.80
C ALA A 233 35.20 -41.65 -32.08
N PHE A 234 35.80 -40.47 -32.03
CA PHE A 234 35.87 -39.52 -33.14
C PHE A 234 37.27 -39.43 -33.78
N GLU A 235 38.29 -40.14 -33.27
CA GLU A 235 39.69 -40.02 -33.76
C GLU A 235 39.83 -40.20 -35.28
N ASP A 236 39.16 -41.20 -35.85
CA ASP A 236 39.18 -41.45 -37.30
C ASP A 236 38.52 -40.31 -38.09
N ILE A 237 37.44 -39.74 -37.56
CA ILE A 237 36.73 -38.61 -38.17
C ILE A 237 37.62 -37.37 -38.11
N ASP A 238 38.20 -37.09 -36.95
CA ASP A 238 39.13 -36.00 -36.75
C ASP A 238 40.33 -36.10 -37.69
N LEU A 239 40.88 -37.30 -37.88
CA LEU A 239 41.95 -37.54 -38.85
C LEU A 239 41.51 -37.19 -40.27
N ILE A 240 40.31 -37.58 -40.68
CA ILE A 240 39.75 -37.27 -42.02
C ILE A 240 39.56 -35.76 -42.20
N LEU A 241 38.94 -35.10 -41.23
CA LEU A 241 38.63 -33.66 -41.28
C LEU A 241 39.90 -32.81 -41.23
N ASN A 242 40.85 -33.15 -40.35
CA ASN A 242 42.13 -32.44 -40.18
C ASN A 242 43.05 -32.61 -41.40
N ASN A 243 42.98 -33.74 -42.10
CA ASN A 243 43.66 -33.96 -43.37
C ASN A 243 42.95 -33.30 -44.57
N ARG A 244 41.77 -32.71 -44.37
CA ARG A 244 41.03 -31.93 -45.38
C ARG A 244 40.75 -32.74 -46.65
N ILE A 245 40.49 -34.03 -46.50
CA ILE A 245 40.25 -34.94 -47.63
C ILE A 245 39.09 -34.43 -48.51
N ALA A 246 38.07 -33.85 -47.87
CA ALA A 246 36.90 -33.27 -48.53
C ALA A 246 37.20 -32.05 -49.41
N LEU A 247 38.34 -31.36 -49.21
CA LEU A 247 38.70 -30.16 -49.98
C LEU A 247 39.35 -30.48 -51.33
N ASN A 248 39.66 -31.75 -51.59
CA ASN A 248 40.18 -32.19 -52.88
C ASN A 248 39.21 -31.81 -54.03
N THR A 249 39.74 -31.41 -55.19
CA THR A 249 38.94 -31.01 -56.35
C THR A 249 38.02 -32.12 -56.87
N ASN A 250 38.36 -33.39 -56.61
CA ASN A 250 37.58 -34.55 -57.04
C ASN A 250 36.65 -35.11 -55.95
N TYR A 251 36.48 -34.42 -54.82
CA TYR A 251 35.59 -34.87 -53.75
C TYR A 251 34.12 -34.89 -54.24
N PRO A 252 33.44 -36.04 -54.19
CA PRO A 252 32.06 -36.15 -54.67
C PRO A 252 31.12 -35.46 -53.68
N ILE A 253 30.51 -34.37 -54.13
CA ILE A 253 29.47 -33.65 -53.41
C ILE A 253 28.54 -32.97 -54.42
N ASP A 254 27.25 -33.19 -54.28
CA ASP A 254 26.23 -32.53 -55.09
C ASP A 254 25.66 -31.36 -54.29
N THR A 255 26.30 -30.19 -54.41
CA THR A 255 25.85 -28.96 -53.74
C THR A 255 26.07 -27.73 -54.59
N LYS A 256 25.18 -26.74 -54.43
CA LYS A 256 25.27 -25.44 -55.11
C LYS A 256 26.18 -24.44 -54.39
N ILE A 257 26.64 -24.74 -53.18
CA ILE A 257 27.51 -23.87 -52.37
C ILE A 257 28.78 -24.66 -51.95
N PRO A 258 29.74 -24.90 -52.87
CA PRO A 258 30.86 -25.82 -52.65
C PRO A 258 32.03 -25.16 -51.87
N ILE A 259 31.73 -24.42 -50.79
CA ILE A 259 32.75 -23.81 -49.94
C ILE A 259 33.38 -24.84 -48.99
N PRO A 260 34.58 -24.58 -48.42
CA PRO A 260 35.25 -25.50 -47.50
C PRO A 260 34.36 -26.04 -46.37
N LEU A 261 33.57 -25.18 -45.72
CA LEU A 261 32.63 -25.59 -44.67
C LEU A 261 31.62 -26.64 -45.13
N VAL A 262 31.00 -26.44 -46.28
CA VAL A 262 29.98 -27.38 -46.80
C VAL A 262 30.59 -28.73 -47.12
N LYS A 263 31.78 -28.75 -47.72
CA LYS A 263 32.50 -30.00 -48.03
C LYS A 263 32.88 -30.78 -46.78
N GLN A 264 33.37 -30.08 -45.75
CA GLN A 264 33.76 -30.68 -44.48
C GLN A 264 32.53 -31.15 -43.68
N ASN A 265 31.43 -30.39 -43.70
CA ASN A 265 30.15 -30.83 -43.14
C ASN A 265 29.61 -32.08 -43.84
N HIS A 266 29.73 -32.18 -45.17
CA HIS A 266 29.37 -33.39 -45.90
C HIS A 266 30.22 -34.59 -45.45
N ALA A 267 31.54 -34.41 -45.29
CA ALA A 267 32.41 -35.48 -44.80
C ALA A 267 32.04 -35.90 -43.37
N LEU A 268 31.82 -34.94 -42.47
CA LEU A 268 31.39 -35.17 -41.11
C LEU A 268 30.09 -36.00 -41.07
N LEU A 269 29.04 -35.60 -41.82
CA LEU A 269 27.76 -36.31 -41.86
C LEU A 269 27.89 -37.76 -42.33
N GLN A 270 28.73 -38.02 -43.33
CA GLN A 270 29.00 -39.37 -43.84
C GLN A 270 29.73 -40.24 -42.81
N GLN A 271 30.75 -39.69 -42.13
CA GLN A 271 31.53 -40.44 -41.15
C GLN A 271 30.77 -40.69 -39.84
N LEU A 272 29.90 -39.76 -39.43
CA LEU A 272 29.10 -39.91 -38.21
C LEU A 272 28.13 -41.10 -38.26
N GLN A 273 27.79 -41.62 -39.45
CA GLN A 273 26.86 -42.76 -39.57
C GLN A 273 27.36 -44.03 -38.87
N SER A 274 28.68 -44.26 -38.87
CA SER A 274 29.31 -45.45 -38.27
C SER A 274 29.76 -45.29 -36.82
N VAL A 275 29.56 -44.12 -36.20
CA VAL A 275 29.99 -43.88 -34.81
C VAL A 275 29.03 -44.55 -33.84
N GLU A 276 29.59 -45.39 -32.97
CA GLU A 276 28.97 -45.96 -31.78
C GLU A 276 29.78 -45.49 -30.57
N GLY A 277 29.29 -44.48 -29.83
CA GLY A 277 30.00 -43.92 -28.68
C GLY A 277 29.84 -44.73 -27.40
N ASN A 278 30.37 -44.19 -26.29
CA ASN A 278 30.43 -44.85 -24.98
C ASN A 278 29.41 -44.31 -23.94
N GLY A 279 28.39 -43.59 -24.38
CA GLY A 279 27.40 -42.93 -23.51
C GLY A 279 27.86 -41.58 -22.94
N GLY A 280 28.77 -40.90 -23.64
CA GLY A 280 29.23 -39.56 -23.32
C GLY A 280 28.23 -38.48 -23.75
N PHE A 281 28.68 -37.22 -23.82
CA PHE A 281 27.78 -36.11 -24.17
C PHE A 281 27.50 -36.05 -25.67
N TRP A 282 28.48 -36.41 -26.51
CA TRP A 282 28.40 -36.26 -27.95
C TRP A 282 27.53 -37.33 -28.59
N ASP A 283 27.81 -38.60 -28.31
CA ASP A 283 27.04 -39.72 -28.83
C ASP A 283 25.61 -39.77 -28.29
N LYS A 284 25.37 -39.21 -27.11
CA LYS A 284 24.03 -39.08 -26.51
C LYS A 284 23.18 -37.99 -27.17
N TYR A 285 23.77 -36.84 -27.50
CA TYR A 285 22.98 -35.69 -27.98
C TYR A 285 23.31 -35.25 -29.40
N TYR A 286 24.57 -34.94 -29.73
CA TYR A 286 24.92 -34.35 -31.03
C TYR A 286 24.89 -35.38 -32.15
N VAL A 287 25.50 -36.56 -31.98
CA VAL A 287 25.58 -37.58 -33.04
C VAL A 287 24.19 -38.01 -33.54
N PRO A 288 23.18 -38.27 -32.69
CA PRO A 288 21.83 -38.59 -33.14
C PRO A 288 21.22 -37.48 -34.02
N PHE A 289 21.47 -36.21 -33.69
CA PHE A 289 20.97 -35.08 -34.47
C PHE A 289 21.57 -35.04 -35.88
N TYR A 290 22.88 -35.21 -36.01
CA TYR A 290 23.55 -35.27 -37.32
C TYR A 290 23.19 -36.53 -38.12
N LYS A 291 22.95 -37.67 -37.44
CA LYS A 291 22.39 -38.87 -38.09
C LYS A 291 20.97 -38.60 -38.61
N TRP A 292 20.14 -37.89 -37.86
CA TRP A 292 18.80 -37.50 -38.29
C TRP A 292 18.80 -36.62 -39.55
N ILE A 293 19.73 -35.67 -39.66
CA ILE A 293 19.91 -34.87 -40.89
C ILE A 293 20.14 -35.78 -42.10
N SER A 294 21.02 -36.78 -41.95
CA SER A 294 21.37 -37.70 -43.04
C SER A 294 20.22 -38.66 -43.37
N ALA A 295 19.50 -39.14 -42.36
CA ALA A 295 18.39 -40.08 -42.52
C ALA A 295 17.16 -39.47 -43.23
N ASN A 296 17.00 -38.15 -43.17
CA ASN A 296 15.88 -37.42 -43.78
C ASN A 296 16.27 -36.64 -45.04
N ASP A 297 17.49 -36.83 -45.55
CA ASP A 297 18.00 -36.16 -46.75
C ASP A 297 18.04 -34.62 -46.65
N TYR A 298 18.24 -34.09 -45.42
CA TYR A 298 18.24 -32.66 -45.13
C TYR A 298 19.58 -31.95 -45.40
N PHE A 299 20.46 -32.55 -46.21
CA PHE A 299 21.81 -32.02 -46.42
C PHE A 299 21.82 -30.60 -47.04
N GLU A 300 21.00 -30.35 -48.06
CA GLU A 300 20.90 -29.02 -48.69
C GLU A 300 20.21 -28.02 -47.77
N ASP A 301 19.16 -28.42 -47.04
CA ASP A 301 18.44 -27.54 -46.10
C ASP A 301 19.35 -27.09 -44.94
N PHE A 302 20.11 -28.02 -44.38
CA PHE A 302 21.15 -27.77 -43.39
C PHE A 302 22.23 -26.83 -43.96
N THR A 303 22.67 -27.08 -45.20
CA THR A 303 23.66 -26.25 -45.89
C THR A 303 23.16 -24.81 -46.05
N TYR A 304 21.93 -24.60 -46.52
CA TYR A 304 21.37 -23.25 -46.67
C TYR A 304 21.20 -22.54 -45.32
N THR A 305 20.87 -23.29 -44.26
CA THR A 305 20.66 -22.72 -42.92
C THR A 305 21.98 -22.27 -42.28
N VAL A 306 23.00 -23.14 -42.25
CA VAL A 306 24.32 -22.82 -41.65
C VAL A 306 25.03 -21.69 -42.42
N ASN A 307 24.73 -21.55 -43.72
CA ASN A 307 25.31 -20.52 -44.58
C ASN A 307 24.39 -19.30 -44.77
N TYR A 308 23.29 -19.18 -44.04
CA TYR A 308 22.25 -18.17 -44.32
C TYR A 308 22.79 -16.73 -44.39
N SER A 309 23.75 -16.41 -43.53
CA SER A 309 24.36 -15.08 -43.43
C SER A 309 25.48 -14.80 -44.45
N ILE A 310 25.73 -15.70 -45.41
CA ILE A 310 26.79 -15.58 -46.42
C ILE A 310 26.65 -14.30 -47.27
N LYS A 311 27.78 -13.64 -47.55
CA LYS A 311 27.82 -12.36 -48.29
C LYS A 311 28.19 -12.49 -49.77
N ASN A 312 28.56 -13.69 -50.24
CA ASN A 312 28.80 -13.92 -51.66
C ASN A 312 27.46 -13.86 -52.41
N ASP A 313 27.36 -13.01 -53.45
CA ASP A 313 26.10 -12.75 -54.15
C ASP A 313 25.50 -13.99 -54.80
N ASP A 314 26.32 -14.88 -55.39
CA ASP A 314 25.83 -16.09 -56.06
C ASP A 314 25.20 -17.05 -55.04
N TYR A 315 25.88 -17.30 -53.92
CA TYR A 315 25.40 -18.18 -52.86
C TYR A 315 24.24 -17.57 -52.07
N LYS A 316 24.28 -16.26 -51.83
CA LYS A 316 23.18 -15.53 -51.22
C LYS A 316 21.91 -15.65 -52.07
N ASN A 317 22.01 -15.47 -53.38
CA ASN A 317 20.87 -15.64 -54.31
C ASN A 317 20.32 -17.07 -54.29
N ILE A 318 21.17 -18.08 -54.08
CA ILE A 318 20.73 -19.48 -53.91
C ILE A 318 19.92 -19.61 -52.62
N ILE A 319 20.43 -19.15 -51.48
CA ILE A 319 19.74 -19.24 -50.18
C ILE A 319 18.44 -18.43 -50.19
N GLU A 320 18.43 -17.24 -50.81
CA GLU A 320 17.24 -16.39 -50.91
C GLU A 320 16.09 -17.09 -51.65
N LYS A 321 16.40 -17.91 -52.66
CA LYS A 321 15.40 -18.71 -53.38
C LYS A 321 14.88 -19.89 -52.57
N ASN A 322 15.59 -20.31 -51.53
CA ASN A 322 15.27 -21.46 -50.69
C ASN A 322 14.97 -21.06 -49.22
N LYS A 323 14.46 -19.84 -48.98
CA LYS A 323 14.14 -19.37 -47.62
C LYS A 323 13.05 -20.19 -46.93
N ASN A 324 12.13 -20.76 -47.71
CA ASN A 324 11.04 -21.57 -47.16
C ASN A 324 11.58 -22.87 -46.57
N GLU A 325 12.55 -23.46 -47.26
CA GLU A 325 13.29 -24.66 -46.88
C GLU A 325 14.10 -24.40 -45.62
N VAL A 326 14.82 -23.27 -45.54
CA VAL A 326 15.52 -22.83 -44.30
C VAL A 326 14.55 -22.69 -43.13
N THR A 327 13.41 -22.01 -43.35
CA THR A 327 12.39 -21.82 -42.30
C THR A 327 11.81 -23.14 -41.81
N ALA A 328 11.51 -24.06 -42.74
CA ALA A 328 11.00 -25.39 -42.43
C ALA A 328 12.04 -26.22 -41.67
N PHE A 329 13.30 -26.14 -42.08
CA PHE A 329 14.40 -26.84 -41.42
C PHE A 329 14.65 -26.33 -40.01
N ILE A 330 14.65 -25.01 -39.75
CA ILE A 330 14.79 -24.46 -38.40
C ILE A 330 13.69 -24.99 -37.48
N LYS A 331 12.44 -25.07 -37.97
CA LYS A 331 11.35 -25.66 -37.20
C LYS A 331 11.60 -27.14 -36.89
N ALA A 332 11.96 -27.94 -37.90
CA ALA A 332 12.25 -29.36 -37.73
C ALA A 332 13.48 -29.61 -36.83
N TYR A 333 14.49 -28.74 -36.92
CA TYR A 333 15.68 -28.69 -36.07
C TYR A 333 15.30 -28.54 -34.61
N VAL A 334 14.48 -27.53 -34.27
CA VAL A 334 14.08 -27.30 -32.88
C VAL A 334 13.32 -28.52 -32.34
N GLU A 335 12.37 -29.05 -33.12
CA GLU A 335 11.57 -30.22 -32.72
C GLU A 335 12.44 -31.46 -32.46
N GLU A 336 13.36 -31.80 -33.37
CA GLU A 336 14.20 -32.99 -33.20
C GLU A 336 15.28 -32.80 -32.15
N TRP A 337 15.90 -31.61 -32.07
CA TRP A 337 16.94 -31.33 -31.07
C TRP A 337 16.40 -31.47 -29.64
N LEU A 338 15.22 -30.90 -29.38
CA LEU A 338 14.54 -31.04 -28.08
C LEU A 338 14.14 -32.50 -27.81
N LYS A 339 13.66 -33.22 -28.83
CA LYS A 339 13.32 -34.64 -28.72
C LYS A 339 14.54 -35.49 -28.35
N ILE A 340 15.70 -35.24 -28.94
CA ILE A 340 16.94 -35.95 -28.63
C ILE A 340 17.36 -35.69 -27.18
N LEU A 341 17.37 -34.42 -26.76
CA LEU A 341 17.70 -34.05 -25.38
C LEU A 341 16.73 -34.65 -24.35
N SER A 342 15.47 -34.86 -24.73
CA SER A 342 14.45 -35.46 -23.86
C SER A 342 14.58 -36.97 -23.67
N LYS A 343 15.21 -37.69 -24.61
CA LYS A 343 15.28 -39.15 -24.63
C LYS A 343 16.62 -39.66 -24.12
N ASN A 344 16.59 -40.54 -23.13
CA ASN A 344 17.77 -41.25 -22.64
C ASN A 344 17.43 -42.73 -22.50
N GLU A 345 17.68 -43.52 -23.56
CA GLU A 345 17.34 -44.94 -23.58
C GLU A 345 18.16 -45.79 -22.58
N LYS A 346 19.21 -45.21 -21.97
CA LYS A 346 20.12 -45.93 -21.06
C LYS A 346 20.19 -45.37 -19.63
N GLU A 347 19.69 -44.17 -19.32
CA GLU A 347 19.62 -43.69 -17.93
C GLU A 347 18.22 -43.26 -17.51
N VAL A 348 18.02 -43.35 -16.19
CA VAL A 348 16.77 -43.18 -15.45
C VAL A 348 16.21 -41.73 -15.51
N MET A 349 16.89 -40.77 -16.14
CA MET A 349 16.52 -39.35 -16.14
C MET A 349 16.25 -38.81 -17.56
N ALA A 350 15.06 -38.26 -17.76
CA ALA A 350 14.59 -37.54 -18.94
C ALA A 350 14.40 -36.05 -18.62
N TYR A 351 14.66 -35.21 -19.62
CA TYR A 351 14.45 -33.76 -19.53
C TYR A 351 13.22 -33.36 -20.35
N HIS A 352 12.38 -32.51 -19.77
CA HIS A 352 11.18 -32.01 -20.42
C HIS A 352 11.32 -30.52 -20.75
N TYR A 353 10.99 -30.17 -22.00
CA TYR A 353 11.08 -28.81 -22.52
C TYR A 353 9.68 -28.29 -22.88
N SER A 354 9.36 -27.08 -22.43
CA SER A 354 8.14 -26.34 -22.76
C SER A 354 8.54 -25.04 -23.45
N ASP A 355 7.95 -24.72 -24.60
CA ASP A 355 8.32 -23.55 -25.42
C ASP A 355 9.85 -23.45 -25.65
N SER A 356 10.48 -24.60 -25.94
CA SER A 356 11.93 -24.74 -26.15
C SER A 356 12.82 -24.42 -24.93
N LYS A 357 12.24 -24.29 -23.74
CA LYS A 357 12.98 -24.06 -22.48
C LYS A 357 12.82 -25.24 -21.53
N PHE A 358 13.88 -25.53 -20.78
CA PHE A 358 13.85 -26.56 -19.76
C PHE A 358 12.75 -26.27 -18.73
N SER A 359 11.94 -27.28 -18.41
CA SER A 359 10.76 -27.12 -17.56
C SER A 359 10.62 -28.20 -16.48
N ALA A 360 11.18 -29.40 -16.68
CA ALA A 360 11.17 -30.45 -15.68
C ALA A 360 12.23 -31.54 -15.94
N GLU A 361 12.54 -32.31 -14.89
CA GLU A 361 13.35 -33.52 -14.94
C GLU A 361 12.68 -34.66 -14.16
N GLY A 362 12.76 -35.89 -14.68
CA GLY A 362 12.19 -37.09 -14.06
C GLY A 362 12.29 -38.31 -15.00
N SER A 363 11.67 -39.44 -14.66
CA SER A 363 11.76 -40.65 -15.48
C SER A 363 10.58 -40.82 -16.44
N ILE A 364 10.85 -41.30 -17.67
CA ILE A 364 9.84 -41.65 -18.68
C ILE A 364 9.98 -43.13 -19.04
N LYS A 365 8.85 -43.86 -19.10
CA LYS A 365 8.79 -45.27 -19.52
C LYS A 365 7.64 -45.45 -20.50
N ASN A 366 7.93 -45.88 -21.73
CA ASN A 366 6.96 -46.00 -22.82
C ASN A 366 6.13 -44.72 -23.04
N ASP A 367 6.80 -43.56 -23.10
CA ASP A 367 6.19 -42.23 -23.22
C ASP A 367 5.26 -41.82 -22.05
N ILE A 368 5.33 -42.51 -20.91
CA ILE A 368 4.56 -42.23 -19.68
C ILE A 368 5.51 -41.74 -18.57
N TYR A 369 5.15 -40.65 -17.89
CA TYR A 369 5.87 -40.14 -16.71
C TYR A 369 5.78 -41.13 -15.54
N VAL A 370 6.91 -41.49 -14.94
CA VAL A 370 6.97 -42.42 -13.81
C VAL A 370 7.99 -41.93 -12.78
N GLY A 371 7.82 -42.31 -11.52
CA GLY A 371 8.79 -42.00 -10.47
C GLY A 371 8.73 -40.55 -10.00
N ASP A 372 9.83 -40.08 -9.40
CA ASP A 372 9.97 -38.73 -8.89
C ASP A 372 10.23 -37.72 -10.02
N TRP A 373 9.55 -36.59 -9.95
CA TRP A 373 9.65 -35.48 -10.90
C TRP A 373 9.84 -34.16 -10.18
N THR A 374 10.70 -33.31 -10.74
CA THR A 374 10.86 -31.91 -10.32
C THR A 374 10.59 -30.99 -11.51
N PHE A 375 9.74 -30.00 -11.30
CA PHE A 375 9.39 -28.96 -12.27
C PHE A 375 10.05 -27.65 -11.86
N TYR A 376 10.39 -26.83 -12.85
CA TYR A 376 11.11 -25.58 -12.67
C TYR A 376 10.37 -24.42 -13.32
N ASP A 377 10.56 -23.23 -12.77
CA ASP A 377 10.11 -22.00 -13.41
C ASP A 377 11.07 -21.53 -14.52
N THR A 378 10.72 -20.42 -15.19
CA THR A 378 11.51 -19.85 -16.28
C THR A 378 12.90 -19.35 -15.86
N ASN A 379 13.14 -19.18 -14.56
CA ASN A 379 14.41 -18.75 -13.99
C ASN A 379 15.27 -19.94 -13.54
N GLY A 380 14.74 -21.17 -13.63
CA GLY A 380 15.43 -22.40 -13.24
C GLY A 380 15.31 -22.73 -11.74
N ARG A 381 14.32 -22.17 -11.04
CA ARG A 381 14.00 -22.52 -9.64
C ARG A 381 13.02 -23.68 -9.58
N PRO A 382 13.14 -24.63 -8.63
CA PRO A 382 12.13 -25.65 -8.42
C PRO A 382 10.78 -25.01 -8.08
N SER A 383 9.75 -25.29 -8.89
CA SER A 383 8.38 -24.81 -8.68
C SER A 383 7.50 -25.89 -8.06
N THR A 384 7.73 -27.16 -8.41
CA THR A 384 6.94 -28.30 -7.95
C THR A 384 7.80 -29.57 -7.90
N ARG A 385 7.51 -30.47 -6.97
CA ARG A 385 8.00 -31.86 -6.98
C ARG A 385 6.89 -32.85 -6.65
N GLY A 386 6.97 -34.05 -7.19
CA GLY A 386 5.99 -35.10 -6.87
C GLY A 386 6.31 -36.42 -7.54
N TYR A 387 5.45 -37.40 -7.32
CA TYR A 387 5.63 -38.76 -7.80
C TYR A 387 4.50 -39.16 -8.77
N PHE A 388 4.86 -39.79 -9.88
CA PHE A 388 3.94 -40.43 -10.83
C PHE A 388 3.97 -41.96 -10.69
N ASN A 389 2.80 -42.59 -10.64
CA ASN A 389 2.69 -44.05 -10.63
C ASN A 389 3.00 -44.65 -12.02
N GLU A 390 3.02 -45.99 -12.14
CA GLU A 390 3.27 -46.70 -13.41
C GLU A 390 2.26 -46.40 -14.53
N LYS A 391 1.15 -45.70 -14.24
CA LYS A 391 0.14 -45.27 -15.23
C LYS A 391 0.32 -43.82 -15.67
N GLY A 392 1.30 -43.09 -15.14
CA GLY A 392 1.46 -41.65 -15.42
C GLY A 392 0.55 -40.75 -14.61
N GLU A 393 -0.05 -41.26 -13.54
CA GLU A 393 -0.96 -40.50 -12.70
C GLU A 393 -0.23 -40.00 -11.46
N ARG A 394 -0.52 -38.75 -11.04
CA ARG A 394 -0.01 -38.20 -9.78
C ARG A 394 -0.36 -39.13 -8.63
N HIS A 395 0.61 -39.43 -7.78
CA HIS A 395 0.45 -40.32 -6.64
C HIS A 395 1.36 -39.88 -5.48
N ASN A 396 1.06 -40.26 -4.25
CA ASN A 396 1.76 -39.83 -3.03
C ASN A 396 1.77 -38.29 -2.86
N THR A 397 2.78 -37.77 -2.18
CA THR A 397 2.90 -36.35 -1.82
C THR A 397 3.45 -35.54 -2.99
N TRP A 398 2.74 -34.47 -3.31
CA TRP A 398 3.16 -33.41 -4.20
C TRP A 398 3.46 -32.16 -3.37
N THR A 399 4.54 -31.46 -3.68
CA THR A 399 4.96 -30.23 -3.01
C THR A 399 5.17 -29.12 -4.03
N TRP A 400 4.57 -27.96 -3.81
CA TRP A 400 4.81 -26.74 -4.57
C TRP A 400 5.63 -25.77 -3.74
N PHE A 401 6.40 -24.92 -4.40
CA PHE A 401 7.29 -23.96 -3.76
C PHE A 401 6.92 -22.53 -4.11
N HIS A 402 7.14 -21.63 -3.14
CA HIS A 402 7.16 -20.20 -3.36
C HIS A 402 8.46 -19.78 -4.05
N GLU A 403 8.46 -18.56 -4.55
CA GLU A 403 9.62 -17.91 -5.18
C GLU A 403 10.89 -17.92 -4.31
N ASN A 404 10.72 -17.85 -2.99
CA ASN A 404 11.79 -17.87 -2.00
C ASN A 404 12.27 -19.29 -1.63
N GLY A 405 11.71 -20.33 -2.26
CA GLY A 405 12.04 -21.74 -2.03
C GLY A 405 11.32 -22.40 -0.85
N LYS A 406 10.54 -21.66 -0.05
CA LYS A 406 9.70 -22.24 1.00
C LYS A 406 8.53 -23.00 0.39
N THR A 407 7.99 -23.94 1.15
CA THR A 407 6.85 -24.74 0.69
C THR A 407 5.61 -23.86 0.57
N LYS A 408 4.96 -23.89 -0.59
CA LYS A 408 3.69 -23.23 -0.88
C LYS A 408 2.51 -24.14 -0.61
N GLU A 409 2.62 -25.41 -1.01
CA GLU A 409 1.55 -26.39 -0.87
C GLU A 409 2.12 -27.79 -0.74
N ILE A 410 1.47 -28.63 0.07
CA ILE A 410 1.68 -30.07 0.19
C ILE A 410 0.32 -30.73 -0.02
N ALA A 411 0.22 -31.64 -0.98
CA ALA A 411 -1.02 -32.36 -1.27
C ALA A 411 -0.76 -33.85 -1.49
N ILE A 412 -1.68 -34.70 -1.01
CA ILE A 412 -1.62 -36.14 -1.24
C ILE A 412 -2.51 -36.52 -2.42
N TYR A 413 -1.93 -37.26 -3.38
CA TYR A 413 -2.64 -37.83 -4.51
C TYR A 413 -2.72 -39.35 -4.42
N LYS A 414 -3.83 -39.89 -4.92
CA LYS A 414 -4.01 -41.31 -5.21
C LYS A 414 -4.65 -41.44 -6.60
N ASP A 415 -3.93 -42.12 -7.49
CA ASP A 415 -4.36 -42.42 -8.86
C ASP A 415 -4.90 -41.19 -9.60
N GLY A 416 -4.11 -40.11 -9.56
CA GLY A 416 -4.39 -38.85 -10.26
C GLY A 416 -5.34 -37.90 -9.54
N LYS A 417 -5.95 -38.31 -8.43
CA LYS A 417 -6.90 -37.48 -7.67
C LYS A 417 -6.35 -37.09 -6.31
N LEU A 418 -6.68 -35.89 -5.84
CA LEU A 418 -6.39 -35.46 -4.47
C LEU A 418 -7.13 -36.36 -3.48
N ASN A 419 -6.40 -37.03 -2.60
CA ASN A 419 -6.95 -37.99 -1.66
C ASN A 419 -6.04 -38.07 -0.41
N GLY A 420 -6.40 -37.30 0.61
CA GLY A 420 -5.65 -37.14 1.85
C GLY A 420 -5.51 -35.67 2.24
N GLU A 421 -4.52 -35.38 3.07
CA GLU A 421 -4.26 -34.04 3.58
C GLU A 421 -3.80 -33.08 2.47
N ASN A 422 -4.27 -31.84 2.53
CA ASN A 422 -3.79 -30.72 1.73
C ASN A 422 -3.48 -29.54 2.65
N LYS A 423 -2.23 -29.07 2.61
CA LYS A 423 -1.71 -27.96 3.41
C LYS A 423 -1.12 -26.92 2.49
N GLN A 424 -1.60 -25.70 2.58
CA GLN A 424 -1.07 -24.54 1.88
C GLN A 424 -0.44 -23.60 2.89
N PHE A 425 0.55 -22.82 2.47
CA PHE A 425 1.36 -21.96 3.34
C PHE A 425 1.59 -20.60 2.71
N TYR A 426 1.73 -19.57 3.56
CA TYR A 426 2.23 -18.26 3.16
C TYR A 426 3.72 -18.29 2.80
N GLU A 427 4.24 -17.20 2.25
CA GLU A 427 5.65 -17.11 1.86
C GLU A 427 6.60 -17.22 3.06
N ASP A 428 6.15 -16.84 4.26
CA ASP A 428 6.93 -17.01 5.50
C ASP A 428 6.98 -18.46 6.00
N GLY A 429 6.12 -19.34 5.47
CA GLY A 429 5.96 -20.74 5.84
C GLY A 429 4.86 -21.01 6.87
N SER A 430 4.14 -19.98 7.32
CA SER A 430 2.98 -20.13 8.20
C SER A 430 1.81 -20.80 7.44
N PRO A 431 0.95 -21.58 8.11
CA PRO A 431 -0.20 -22.22 7.45
C PRO A 431 -1.14 -21.18 6.86
N TYR A 432 -1.57 -21.36 5.61
CA TYR A 432 -2.64 -20.61 4.94
C TYR A 432 -3.94 -21.40 5.00
N VAL A 433 -3.93 -22.63 4.48
CA VAL A 433 -5.09 -23.54 4.46
C VAL A 433 -4.67 -24.93 4.92
N VAL A 434 -5.50 -25.57 5.75
CA VAL A 434 -5.33 -26.97 6.15
C VAL A 434 -6.67 -27.68 5.98
N THR A 435 -6.69 -28.72 5.15
CA THR A 435 -7.90 -29.49 4.85
C THR A 435 -7.58 -30.93 4.46
N THR A 436 -8.61 -31.74 4.23
CA THR A 436 -8.53 -33.10 3.71
C THR A 436 -9.44 -33.22 2.48
N LEU A 437 -8.96 -33.93 1.45
CA LEU A 437 -9.73 -34.26 0.27
C LEU A 437 -9.92 -35.76 0.16
N LYS A 438 -11.02 -36.18 -0.46
CA LYS A 438 -11.31 -37.57 -0.81
C LYS A 438 -11.79 -37.61 -2.26
N ASP A 439 -11.04 -38.32 -3.10
CA ASP A 439 -11.33 -38.47 -4.54
C ASP A 439 -11.51 -37.14 -5.30
N GLY A 440 -10.77 -36.10 -4.89
CA GLY A 440 -10.80 -34.77 -5.48
C GLY A 440 -11.70 -33.77 -4.77
N GLU A 441 -12.53 -34.21 -3.82
CA GLU A 441 -13.55 -33.39 -3.15
C GLU A 441 -13.16 -33.10 -1.70
N TYR A 442 -13.50 -31.92 -1.17
CA TYR A 442 -13.28 -31.60 0.25
C TYR A 442 -14.05 -32.56 1.17
N GLU A 443 -13.40 -33.02 2.24
CA GLU A 443 -13.98 -33.95 3.21
C GLU A 443 -13.48 -33.62 4.63
N GLY A 444 -14.41 -33.47 5.57
CA GLY A 444 -14.11 -33.15 6.96
C GLY A 444 -13.81 -31.68 7.22
N GLU A 445 -12.85 -31.41 8.10
CA GLU A 445 -12.56 -30.06 8.58
C GLU A 445 -11.69 -29.27 7.59
N TYR A 446 -12.08 -28.02 7.35
CA TYR A 446 -11.32 -27.04 6.58
C TYR A 446 -10.97 -25.86 7.49
N LYS A 447 -9.70 -25.50 7.53
CA LYS A 447 -9.19 -24.35 8.29
C LYS A 447 -8.46 -23.38 7.37
N TYR A 448 -8.73 -22.09 7.56
CA TYR A 448 -8.02 -21.00 6.91
C TYR A 448 -7.49 -20.04 7.97
N TYR A 449 -6.24 -19.63 7.83
CA TYR A 449 -5.48 -18.79 8.76
C TYR A 449 -5.03 -17.51 8.06
N VAL A 450 -4.92 -16.41 8.80
CA VAL A 450 -4.20 -15.21 8.35
C VAL A 450 -2.69 -15.41 8.48
N GLU A 451 -1.88 -14.61 7.76
CA GLU A 451 -0.41 -14.74 7.71
C GLU A 451 0.25 -14.64 9.09
N THR A 452 -0.33 -13.85 10.00
CA THR A 452 0.12 -13.74 11.39
C THR A 452 -0.22 -14.96 12.27
N GLY A 453 -0.88 -15.98 11.71
CA GLY A 453 -1.13 -17.28 12.34
C GLY A 453 -2.45 -17.42 13.10
N GLY A 454 -3.32 -16.40 13.07
CA GLY A 454 -4.69 -16.45 13.62
C GLY A 454 -5.63 -17.30 12.75
N LEU A 455 -6.43 -18.19 13.36
CA LEU A 455 -7.45 -18.94 12.60
C LEU A 455 -8.59 -18.00 12.22
N LYS A 456 -8.83 -17.82 10.93
CA LYS A 456 -9.86 -16.91 10.40
C LYS A 456 -11.16 -17.63 10.07
N GLN A 457 -11.08 -18.87 9.58
CA GLN A 457 -12.27 -19.66 9.22
C GLN A 457 -12.12 -21.14 9.58
N LYS A 458 -13.24 -21.74 10.00
CA LYS A 458 -13.37 -23.17 10.27
C LYS A 458 -14.68 -23.69 9.68
N LYS A 459 -14.60 -24.59 8.71
CA LYS A 459 -15.72 -25.16 7.95
C LYS A 459 -15.75 -26.69 8.05
N GLN A 460 -16.92 -27.28 7.79
CA GLN A 460 -17.10 -28.73 7.70
C GLN A 460 -17.63 -29.10 6.32
N PHE A 461 -17.01 -30.10 5.69
CA PHE A 461 -17.36 -30.62 4.38
C PHE A 461 -17.73 -32.10 4.44
N SER A 462 -18.66 -32.51 3.58
CA SER A 462 -18.93 -33.92 3.27
C SER A 462 -19.21 -34.06 1.78
N ASN A 463 -18.47 -34.94 1.12
CA ASN A 463 -18.54 -35.19 -0.32
C ASN A 463 -18.47 -33.88 -1.15
N GLY A 464 -17.50 -33.02 -0.85
CA GLY A 464 -17.25 -31.77 -1.57
C GLY A 464 -18.19 -30.61 -1.22
N LYS A 465 -19.23 -30.85 -0.43
CA LYS A 465 -20.22 -29.84 -0.05
C LYS A 465 -20.07 -29.43 1.40
N LEU A 466 -20.27 -28.15 1.69
CA LEU A 466 -20.39 -27.68 3.07
C LEU A 466 -21.57 -28.39 3.74
N ASN A 467 -21.28 -29.05 4.86
CA ASN A 467 -22.28 -29.80 5.62
C ASN A 467 -21.88 -29.81 7.10
N GLY A 468 -22.59 -29.05 7.91
CA GLY A 468 -22.26 -28.75 9.30
C GLY A 468 -21.93 -27.27 9.52
N ARG A 469 -21.29 -26.98 10.66
CA ARG A 469 -21.09 -25.61 11.13
C ARG A 469 -19.93 -24.91 10.42
N TYR A 470 -20.16 -23.66 10.02
CA TYR A 470 -19.13 -22.71 9.61
C TYR A 470 -18.96 -21.63 10.69
N MET A 471 -17.73 -21.45 11.15
CA MET A 471 -17.30 -20.37 12.04
C MET A 471 -16.27 -19.48 11.37
N ALA A 472 -16.41 -18.17 11.51
CA ALA A 472 -15.39 -17.19 11.20
C ALA A 472 -14.99 -16.43 12.46
N TYR A 473 -13.76 -15.93 12.49
CA TYR A 473 -13.16 -15.27 13.65
C TYR A 473 -12.54 -13.93 13.25
N PHE A 474 -12.41 -13.02 14.20
CA PHE A 474 -11.62 -11.80 14.01
C PHE A 474 -10.13 -12.14 13.86
N ASP A 475 -9.32 -11.17 13.46
CA ASP A 475 -7.92 -11.40 13.07
C ASP A 475 -7.01 -11.80 14.24
N VAL A 476 -7.41 -11.50 15.48
CA VAL A 476 -6.79 -12.07 16.70
C VAL A 476 -7.04 -13.57 16.88
N GLY A 477 -7.89 -14.18 16.05
CA GLY A 477 -8.13 -15.63 15.99
C GLY A 477 -9.28 -16.11 16.87
N GLU A 478 -9.23 -17.39 17.26
CA GLU A 478 -10.36 -18.15 17.85
C GLU A 478 -10.95 -17.56 19.14
N ALA A 479 -10.24 -16.62 19.79
CA ALA A 479 -10.72 -15.92 20.97
C ALA A 479 -11.98 -15.07 20.69
N LEU A 480 -12.13 -14.54 19.47
CA LEU A 480 -13.23 -13.66 19.09
C LEU A 480 -13.93 -14.19 17.83
N LYS A 481 -15.20 -14.57 17.96
CA LYS A 481 -16.03 -15.00 16.84
C LYS A 481 -16.51 -13.77 16.05
N GLU A 482 -16.40 -13.83 14.73
CA GLU A 482 -16.91 -12.80 13.81
C GLU A 482 -18.31 -13.19 13.32
N TYR A 483 -18.52 -14.44 12.90
CA TYR A 483 -19.86 -14.97 12.67
C TYR A 483 -19.91 -16.50 12.70
N ASN A 484 -21.12 -17.04 12.77
CA ASN A 484 -21.36 -18.46 12.58
C ASN A 484 -22.68 -18.76 11.86
N THR A 485 -22.71 -19.87 11.13
CA THR A 485 -23.93 -20.41 10.51
C THR A 485 -23.80 -21.91 10.26
N ASP A 486 -24.90 -22.56 9.89
CA ASP A 486 -24.94 -24.00 9.59
C ASP A 486 -25.24 -24.22 8.10
N TYR A 487 -24.57 -25.22 7.52
CA TYR A 487 -24.78 -25.65 6.15
C TYR A 487 -25.36 -27.06 6.10
N LYS A 488 -26.21 -27.31 5.11
CA LYS A 488 -26.71 -28.63 4.76
C LYS A 488 -26.66 -28.80 3.25
N ASP A 489 -25.95 -29.84 2.80
CA ASP A 489 -25.81 -30.20 1.38
C ASP A 489 -25.35 -29.04 0.48
N GLY A 490 -24.45 -28.20 1.02
CA GLY A 490 -23.84 -27.06 0.33
C GLY A 490 -24.58 -25.74 0.51
N ALA A 491 -25.78 -25.74 1.11
CA ALA A 491 -26.59 -24.55 1.29
C ALA A 491 -26.69 -24.13 2.77
N ILE A 492 -26.67 -22.83 3.02
CA ILE A 492 -26.94 -22.25 4.34
C ILE A 492 -28.35 -22.65 4.78
N PHE A 493 -28.46 -23.10 6.02
CA PHE A 493 -29.72 -23.52 6.64
C PHE A 493 -29.78 -23.06 8.09
N GLY A 494 -30.83 -22.31 8.44
CA GLY A 494 -31.03 -21.76 9.77
C GLY A 494 -30.44 -20.36 9.92
N ASP A 495 -30.01 -20.02 11.13
CA ASP A 495 -29.57 -18.67 11.46
C ASP A 495 -28.09 -18.45 11.10
N LEU A 496 -27.81 -17.33 10.45
CA LEU A 496 -26.49 -16.72 10.35
C LEU A 496 -26.43 -15.61 11.40
N ILE A 497 -25.45 -15.70 12.30
CA ILE A 497 -25.26 -14.75 13.41
C ILE A 497 -23.89 -14.10 13.28
N GLU A 498 -23.87 -12.78 13.16
CA GLU A 498 -22.65 -11.95 13.14
C GLU A 498 -22.47 -11.25 14.50
N TYR A 499 -21.22 -11.01 14.89
CA TYR A 499 -20.85 -10.44 16.18
C TYR A 499 -19.94 -9.22 16.01
N TYR A 500 -20.03 -8.31 16.97
CA TYR A 500 -18.99 -7.31 17.23
C TYR A 500 -17.77 -7.95 17.92
N ALA A 501 -16.61 -7.28 17.87
CA ALA A 501 -15.38 -7.76 18.51
C ALA A 501 -15.49 -7.88 20.05
N ASP A 502 -16.47 -7.23 20.68
CA ASP A 502 -16.80 -7.37 22.09
C ASP A 502 -17.69 -8.61 22.40
N GLY A 503 -18.08 -9.35 21.37
CA GLY A 503 -18.88 -10.57 21.47
C GLY A 503 -20.41 -10.36 21.45
N LYS A 504 -20.90 -9.11 21.38
CA LYS A 504 -22.34 -8.84 21.19
C LYS A 504 -22.79 -9.16 19.78
N VAL A 505 -24.07 -9.49 19.61
CA VAL A 505 -24.66 -9.79 18.30
C VAL A 505 -24.83 -8.50 17.49
N TYR A 506 -24.32 -8.50 16.26
CA TYR A 506 -24.53 -7.45 15.28
C TYR A 506 -25.73 -7.75 14.38
N SER A 507 -25.86 -8.98 13.89
CA SER A 507 -26.92 -9.34 12.94
C SER A 507 -27.39 -10.78 13.13
N VAL A 508 -28.68 -11.00 12.91
CA VAL A 508 -29.29 -12.33 12.80
C VAL A 508 -30.11 -12.38 11.53
N VAL A 509 -29.77 -13.31 10.64
CA VAL A 509 -30.45 -13.53 9.37
C VAL A 509 -30.80 -15.00 9.25
N ASN A 510 -32.06 -15.32 8.98
CA ASN A 510 -32.48 -16.69 8.75
C ASN A 510 -32.41 -17.06 7.25
N PHE A 511 -31.93 -18.27 6.98
CA PHE A 511 -31.78 -18.83 5.64
C PHE A 511 -32.51 -20.16 5.50
N GLU A 512 -33.17 -20.33 4.36
CA GLU A 512 -33.71 -21.60 3.89
C GLU A 512 -33.09 -21.92 2.53
N ASN A 513 -32.15 -22.87 2.50
CA ASN A 513 -31.50 -23.35 1.28
C ASN A 513 -30.86 -22.20 0.47
N ASP A 514 -29.91 -21.49 1.10
CA ASP A 514 -29.18 -20.30 0.61
C ASP A 514 -30.02 -19.04 0.38
N LYS A 515 -31.34 -19.11 0.58
CA LYS A 515 -32.23 -17.97 0.41
C LYS A 515 -32.56 -17.37 1.76
N ARG A 516 -32.30 -16.07 1.94
CA ARG A 516 -32.82 -15.33 3.09
C ARG A 516 -34.32 -15.51 3.16
N HIS A 517 -34.81 -15.88 4.33
CA HIS A 517 -36.22 -16.13 4.57
C HIS A 517 -36.62 -15.57 5.94
N GLY A 518 -37.81 -14.99 6.03
CA GLY A 518 -38.30 -14.44 7.29
C GLY A 518 -37.75 -13.04 7.57
N LYS A 519 -37.07 -12.86 8.69
CA LYS A 519 -36.59 -11.54 9.14
C LYS A 519 -35.08 -11.49 9.25
N GLU A 520 -34.51 -10.38 8.81
CA GLU A 520 -33.18 -9.91 9.17
C GLU A 520 -33.32 -8.86 10.26
N ILE A 521 -32.61 -9.04 11.36
CA ILE A 521 -32.51 -8.05 12.43
C ILE A 521 -31.05 -7.71 12.63
N GLN A 522 -30.71 -6.44 12.43
CA GLN A 522 -29.40 -5.90 12.80
C GLN A 522 -29.54 -5.09 14.08
N TYR A 523 -28.46 -5.02 14.85
CA TYR A 523 -28.37 -4.36 16.14
C TYR A 523 -27.22 -3.36 16.13
N TYR A 524 -27.40 -2.27 16.86
CA TYR A 524 -26.32 -1.39 17.25
C TYR A 524 -25.48 -2.05 18.37
N TRP A 525 -24.29 -1.52 18.63
CA TRP A 525 -23.39 -1.90 19.73
C TRP A 525 -24.02 -1.83 21.13
N ASN A 526 -25.13 -1.08 21.27
CA ASN A 526 -25.93 -0.92 22.47
C ASN A 526 -27.16 -1.85 22.53
N GLU A 527 -27.20 -2.88 21.66
CA GLU A 527 -28.23 -3.93 21.58
C GLU A 527 -29.62 -3.44 21.13
N LYS A 528 -29.78 -2.17 20.79
CA LYS A 528 -30.99 -1.67 20.13
C LYS A 528 -31.00 -2.06 18.66
N LYS A 529 -32.18 -2.23 18.08
CA LYS A 529 -32.32 -2.54 16.65
C LYS A 529 -31.72 -1.40 15.81
N LEU A 530 -30.97 -1.79 14.78
CA LEU A 530 -30.50 -0.96 13.67
C LEU A 530 -31.41 -1.17 12.46
N LEU A 531 -31.81 -2.41 12.20
CA LEU A 531 -32.62 -2.81 11.05
C LEU A 531 -33.62 -3.90 11.45
N ASP A 532 -34.83 -3.83 10.91
CA ASP A 532 -35.83 -4.91 10.87
C ASP A 532 -36.36 -4.99 9.43
N ALA A 533 -35.94 -6.02 8.69
CA ALA A 533 -36.24 -6.17 7.27
C ALA A 533 -36.82 -7.56 6.96
N GLY A 534 -37.86 -7.59 6.14
CA GLY A 534 -38.49 -8.82 5.66
C GLY A 534 -37.81 -9.39 4.41
N TYR A 535 -37.66 -10.71 4.38
CA TYR A 535 -37.14 -11.45 3.23
C TYR A 535 -38.04 -12.63 2.88
N LYS A 536 -38.21 -12.87 1.58
CA LYS A 536 -38.88 -14.06 1.06
C LYS A 536 -38.17 -14.54 -0.19
N ASP A 537 -37.83 -15.83 -0.20
CA ASP A 537 -37.14 -16.49 -1.30
C ASP A 537 -35.86 -15.77 -1.75
N GLY A 538 -35.13 -15.18 -0.79
CA GLY A 538 -33.87 -14.46 -1.00
C GLY A 538 -34.03 -12.98 -1.34
N ASN A 539 -35.24 -12.53 -1.69
CA ASN A 539 -35.52 -11.15 -2.03
C ASN A 539 -36.01 -10.37 -0.82
N LEU A 540 -35.57 -9.11 -0.72
CA LEU A 540 -36.18 -8.16 0.21
C LEU A 540 -37.67 -8.04 -0.14
N GLN A 541 -38.54 -8.37 0.82
CA GLN A 541 -39.98 -8.33 0.61
C GLN A 541 -40.73 -8.00 1.89
N GLY A 542 -41.63 -7.03 1.79
CA GLY A 542 -42.46 -6.57 2.89
C GLY A 542 -41.86 -5.35 3.61
N PRO A 543 -42.20 -5.15 4.90
CA PRO A 543 -41.78 -3.97 5.66
C PRO A 543 -40.26 -3.85 5.77
N TYR A 544 -39.78 -2.62 5.69
CA TYR A 544 -38.40 -2.23 5.95
C TYR A 544 -38.37 -1.12 6.98
N ILE A 545 -37.69 -1.34 8.10
CA ILE A 545 -37.55 -0.35 9.17
C ILE A 545 -36.08 -0.26 9.57
N ALA A 546 -35.43 0.87 9.26
CA ALA A 546 -34.16 1.24 9.87
C ALA A 546 -34.43 2.10 11.10
N TYR A 547 -33.53 2.03 12.07
CA TYR A 547 -33.61 2.75 13.34
C TYR A 547 -32.38 3.63 13.52
N HIS A 548 -32.50 4.64 14.37
CA HIS A 548 -31.38 5.40 14.93
C HIS A 548 -30.82 4.67 16.15
N ALA A 549 -29.58 4.98 16.56
CA ALA A 549 -28.94 4.36 17.72
C ALA A 549 -29.68 4.58 19.05
N ASN A 550 -30.60 5.56 19.13
CA ASN A 550 -31.47 5.75 20.29
C ASN A 550 -32.70 4.82 20.31
N GLY A 551 -33.00 4.13 19.21
CA GLY A 551 -34.16 3.24 19.02
C GLY A 551 -35.34 3.88 18.29
N ASN A 552 -35.28 5.16 17.93
CA ASN A 552 -36.29 5.81 17.10
C ASN A 552 -36.21 5.30 15.66
N GLN A 553 -37.33 5.30 14.93
CA GLN A 553 -37.34 4.95 13.51
C GLN A 553 -36.54 6.00 12.72
N LYS A 554 -35.69 5.55 11.80
CA LYS A 554 -34.91 6.40 10.90
C LYS A 554 -35.52 6.40 9.51
N ASP A 555 -35.74 5.22 8.94
CA ASP A 555 -36.38 5.05 7.63
C ASP A 555 -37.45 3.96 7.73
N VAL A 556 -38.62 4.25 7.18
CA VAL A 556 -39.76 3.34 7.18
C VAL A 556 -40.33 3.28 5.78
N GLY A 557 -40.43 2.08 5.24
CA GLY A 557 -41.03 1.85 3.94
C GLY A 557 -41.31 0.38 3.71
N GLN A 558 -41.38 0.02 2.43
CA GLN A 558 -41.61 -1.35 2.02
C GLN A 558 -40.77 -1.70 0.80
N SER A 559 -40.66 -3.00 0.61
CA SER A 559 -39.95 -3.62 -0.49
C SER A 559 -40.85 -4.64 -1.17
N ASP A 560 -40.67 -4.78 -2.47
CA ASP A 560 -41.33 -5.82 -3.25
C ASP A 560 -40.40 -6.31 -4.36
N GLU A 561 -40.41 -7.61 -4.61
CA GLU A 561 -39.55 -8.28 -5.60
C GLU A 561 -38.05 -7.89 -5.50
N GLY A 562 -37.55 -7.62 -4.28
CA GLY A 562 -36.14 -7.25 -4.05
C GLY A 562 -35.82 -5.76 -4.21
N TYR A 563 -36.81 -4.92 -4.53
CA TYR A 563 -36.63 -3.48 -4.71
C TYR A 563 -37.38 -2.69 -3.64
N PHE A 564 -36.83 -1.54 -3.23
CA PHE A 564 -37.63 -0.55 -2.52
C PHE A 564 -38.80 -0.10 -3.40
N ASN A 565 -39.99 -0.03 -2.83
CA ASN A 565 -41.21 0.23 -3.58
C ASN A 565 -42.24 0.99 -2.74
N GLY A 566 -43.07 1.80 -3.38
CA GLY A 566 -44.11 2.58 -2.73
C GLY A 566 -43.57 3.72 -1.86
N ASP A 567 -44.38 4.14 -0.88
CA ASP A 567 -44.11 5.31 -0.04
C ASP A 567 -43.09 5.01 1.06
N TRP A 568 -42.18 5.95 1.26
CA TRP A 568 -41.12 5.93 2.25
C TRP A 568 -41.11 7.22 3.07
N LYS A 569 -40.73 7.09 4.34
CA LYS A 569 -40.53 8.20 5.26
C LYS A 569 -39.20 8.07 5.95
N SER A 570 -38.46 9.16 6.03
CA SER A 570 -37.29 9.27 6.90
C SER A 570 -37.55 10.25 8.03
N TYR A 571 -36.88 10.04 9.16
CA TYR A 571 -37.02 10.84 10.38
C TYR A 571 -35.65 11.26 10.90
N PHE A 572 -35.59 12.46 11.49
CA PHE A 572 -34.46 12.93 12.28
C PHE A 572 -34.31 12.07 13.56
N TYR A 573 -33.18 12.25 14.25
CA TYR A 573 -32.86 11.45 15.44
C TYR A 573 -33.90 11.62 16.57
N ASP A 574 -34.54 12.78 16.65
CA ASP A 574 -35.61 13.11 17.60
C ASP A 574 -37.00 12.56 17.19
N GLY A 575 -37.13 11.97 16.00
CA GLY A 575 -38.37 11.43 15.46
C GLY A 575 -39.21 12.41 14.65
N ILE A 576 -38.74 13.66 14.44
CA ILE A 576 -39.38 14.59 13.50
C ILE A 576 -39.19 14.08 12.08
N ILE A 577 -40.19 14.25 11.21
CA ILE A 577 -40.09 13.81 9.81
C ILE A 577 -39.01 14.63 9.08
N ASN A 578 -38.11 13.93 8.37
CA ASN A 578 -37.02 14.51 7.59
C ASN A 578 -37.36 14.50 6.10
N ALA A 579 -37.91 13.39 5.60
CA ALA A 579 -38.35 13.32 4.21
C ALA A 579 -39.53 12.37 3.99
N GLU A 580 -40.31 12.68 2.96
CA GLU A 580 -41.33 11.79 2.38
C GLU A 580 -41.01 11.59 0.89
N TYR A 581 -40.94 10.35 0.43
CA TYR A 581 -40.56 10.04 -0.94
C TYR A 581 -41.14 8.70 -1.36
N ALA A 582 -41.05 8.38 -2.65
CA ALA A 582 -41.55 7.11 -3.16
C ALA A 582 -40.55 6.48 -4.11
N TYR A 583 -40.48 5.15 -4.03
CA TYR A 583 -39.74 4.33 -4.97
C TYR A 583 -40.68 3.57 -5.89
N ASN A 584 -40.25 3.37 -7.14
CA ASN A 584 -40.85 2.43 -8.08
C ASN A 584 -39.74 1.54 -8.62
N LYS A 585 -39.74 0.27 -8.21
CA LYS A 585 -38.68 -0.71 -8.52
C LYS A 585 -37.27 -0.17 -8.26
N GLY A 586 -37.07 0.43 -7.09
CA GLY A 586 -35.77 0.93 -6.60
C GLY A 586 -35.35 2.31 -7.13
N ALA A 587 -36.02 2.85 -8.15
CA ALA A 587 -35.77 4.22 -8.62
C ALA A 587 -36.71 5.20 -7.90
N LEU A 588 -36.18 6.36 -7.46
CA LEU A 588 -37.03 7.44 -6.98
C LEU A 588 -38.02 7.83 -8.08
N ASP A 589 -39.32 7.81 -7.77
CA ASP A 589 -40.37 8.05 -8.75
C ASP A 589 -41.57 8.69 -8.08
N GLY A 590 -41.86 9.95 -8.42
CA GLY A 590 -42.87 10.74 -7.74
C GLY A 590 -42.29 11.95 -7.00
N LEU A 591 -43.05 12.43 -6.02
CA LEU A 591 -42.71 13.62 -5.25
C LEU A 591 -41.82 13.24 -4.07
N TYR A 592 -40.66 13.89 -3.97
CA TYR A 592 -39.73 13.80 -2.85
C TYR A 592 -39.82 15.12 -2.07
N LYS A 593 -40.20 15.07 -0.80
CA LYS A 593 -40.29 16.22 0.09
C LYS A 593 -39.22 16.13 1.15
N THR A 594 -38.49 17.21 1.40
CA THR A 594 -37.65 17.34 2.59
C THR A 594 -38.24 18.34 3.55
N TYR A 595 -38.00 18.10 4.83
CA TYR A 595 -38.42 18.94 5.94
C TYR A 595 -37.17 19.41 6.68
N ASP A 596 -37.20 20.61 7.22
CA ASP A 596 -36.18 21.05 8.14
C ASP A 596 -36.38 20.37 9.51
N VAL A 597 -35.43 20.63 10.40
CA VAL A 597 -35.43 20.11 11.79
C VAL A 597 -36.61 20.59 12.65
N ASP A 598 -37.43 21.53 12.17
CA ASP A 598 -38.69 21.94 12.79
C ASP A 598 -39.90 21.19 12.23
N GLY A 599 -39.69 20.28 11.27
CA GLY A 599 -40.74 19.62 10.52
C GLY A 599 -41.43 20.54 9.50
N VAL A 600 -40.81 21.67 9.14
CA VAL A 600 -41.32 22.59 8.12
C VAL A 600 -40.82 22.17 6.75
N LEU A 601 -41.70 22.13 5.74
CA LEU A 601 -41.34 21.76 4.37
C LEU A 601 -40.24 22.70 3.85
N ALA A 602 -39.09 22.14 3.52
CA ALA A 602 -37.90 22.87 3.06
C ALA A 602 -37.71 22.77 1.55
N SER A 603 -37.99 21.61 0.95
CA SER A 603 -37.93 21.45 -0.51
C SER A 603 -38.83 20.34 -1.04
N GLU A 604 -39.14 20.45 -2.33
CA GLU A 604 -39.84 19.43 -3.11
C GLU A 604 -39.06 19.14 -4.39
N PHE A 605 -38.85 17.88 -4.72
CA PHE A 605 -38.30 17.43 -5.99
C PHE A 605 -39.28 16.47 -6.65
N GLN A 606 -39.51 16.65 -7.94
CA GLN A 606 -40.24 15.68 -8.74
C GLN A 606 -39.25 14.76 -9.42
N TYR A 607 -39.26 13.48 -9.07
CA TYR A 607 -38.49 12.45 -9.72
C TYR A 607 -39.33 11.70 -10.75
N ARG A 608 -38.66 11.18 -11.80
CA ARG A 608 -39.19 10.18 -12.71
C ARG A 608 -38.07 9.22 -13.10
N LYS A 609 -38.21 7.95 -12.73
CA LYS A 609 -37.18 6.90 -12.96
C LYS A 609 -35.78 7.31 -12.45
N GLY A 610 -35.71 7.96 -11.30
CA GLY A 610 -34.46 8.43 -10.69
C GLY A 610 -33.96 9.79 -11.17
N GLU A 611 -34.53 10.36 -12.25
CA GLU A 611 -34.14 11.69 -12.75
C GLU A 611 -34.96 12.81 -12.11
N ILE A 612 -34.30 13.93 -11.79
CA ILE A 612 -34.96 15.16 -11.34
C ILE A 612 -35.65 15.85 -12.53
N ILE A 613 -36.95 16.08 -12.41
CA ILE A 613 -37.81 16.75 -13.42
C ILE A 613 -38.05 18.21 -13.05
N SER A 614 -38.18 18.50 -11.76
CA SER A 614 -38.32 19.85 -11.22
C SER A 614 -37.97 19.85 -9.75
N TYR A 615 -37.63 21.02 -9.22
CA TYR A 615 -37.45 21.24 -7.80
C TYR A 615 -38.15 22.52 -7.36
N LYS A 616 -38.41 22.64 -6.06
CA LYS A 616 -38.85 23.85 -5.37
C LYS A 616 -38.18 23.92 -4.00
N PHE A 617 -37.71 25.08 -3.61
CA PHE A 617 -37.22 25.37 -2.26
C PHE A 617 -38.11 26.37 -1.57
N TYR A 618 -38.26 26.22 -0.26
CA TYR A 618 -39.14 27.03 0.58
C TYR A 618 -38.35 27.64 1.73
N ASP A 619 -38.70 28.86 2.11
CA ASP A 619 -38.32 29.39 3.41
C ASP A 619 -39.25 28.85 4.53
N LYS A 620 -38.93 29.17 5.78
CA LYS A 620 -39.76 28.76 6.94
C LYS A 620 -41.20 29.28 6.93
N SER A 621 -41.53 30.29 6.12
CA SER A 621 -42.90 30.79 5.96
C SER A 621 -43.70 30.04 4.89
N GLY A 622 -43.04 29.15 4.13
CA GLY A 622 -43.60 28.48 2.97
C GLY A 622 -43.52 29.32 1.68
N THR A 623 -42.76 30.42 1.68
CA THR A 623 -42.50 31.22 0.47
C THR A 623 -41.49 30.49 -0.40
N ILE A 624 -41.77 30.37 -1.69
CA ILE A 624 -40.85 29.74 -2.66
C ILE A 624 -39.61 30.63 -2.84
N LEU A 625 -38.44 30.08 -2.54
CA LEU A 625 -37.13 30.72 -2.71
C LEU A 625 -36.58 30.53 -4.12
N SER A 626 -36.75 29.33 -4.68
CA SER A 626 -36.37 28.99 -6.04
C SER A 626 -37.18 27.80 -6.52
N ASP A 627 -37.54 27.80 -7.80
CA ASP A 627 -38.09 26.66 -8.49
C ASP A 627 -37.61 26.62 -9.94
N ALA A 628 -37.39 25.40 -10.43
CA ALA A 628 -37.12 25.18 -11.85
C ALA A 628 -37.74 23.88 -12.32
N ARG A 629 -38.01 23.82 -13.62
CA ARG A 629 -38.50 22.62 -14.31
C ARG A 629 -37.69 22.39 -15.56
N LYS A 630 -37.25 21.15 -15.76
CA LYS A 630 -36.49 20.68 -16.92
C LYS A 630 -37.19 21.10 -18.22
N LYS A 631 -36.52 21.89 -19.07
CA LYS A 631 -36.99 22.31 -20.40
C LYS A 631 -35.97 21.91 -21.45
N GLY A 632 -36.31 20.96 -22.31
CA GLY A 632 -35.35 20.42 -23.29
C GLY A 632 -34.20 19.60 -22.67
N GLY A 633 -34.29 19.30 -21.37
CA GLY A 633 -33.31 18.47 -20.66
C GLY A 633 -32.48 19.22 -19.62
N GLU A 634 -32.22 20.51 -19.80
CA GLU A 634 -31.33 21.26 -18.89
C GLU A 634 -32.11 22.21 -17.98
N PHE A 635 -31.53 22.55 -16.83
CA PHE A 635 -31.93 23.72 -16.03
C PHE A 635 -30.76 24.21 -15.17
N PHE A 636 -30.78 25.52 -14.88
CA PHE A 636 -29.91 26.11 -13.86
C PHE A 636 -30.48 25.80 -12.48
N TYR A 637 -29.70 25.16 -11.63
CA TYR A 637 -30.07 24.78 -10.27
C TYR A 637 -29.63 25.85 -9.30
N GLU A 638 -30.54 26.28 -8.45
CA GLU A 638 -30.28 27.15 -7.29
C GLU A 638 -30.92 26.51 -6.06
N GLY A 639 -30.09 25.84 -5.26
CA GLY A 639 -30.49 25.22 -4.00
C GLY A 639 -30.42 26.22 -2.85
N TYR A 640 -31.31 26.07 -1.87
CA TYR A 640 -31.39 26.93 -0.69
C TYR A 640 -31.47 26.13 0.60
N HIS A 641 -30.84 26.66 1.64
CA HIS A 641 -31.00 26.21 3.02
C HIS A 641 -32.36 26.70 3.59
N PRO A 642 -32.94 26.02 4.60
CA PRO A 642 -34.24 26.41 5.17
C PRO A 642 -34.28 27.84 5.75
N ASN A 643 -33.12 28.43 6.07
CA ASN A 643 -32.99 29.80 6.57
C ASN A 643 -32.98 30.86 5.44
N GLY A 644 -33.09 30.45 4.17
CA GLY A 644 -33.12 31.34 3.01
C GLY A 644 -31.76 31.66 2.40
N ASN A 645 -30.66 31.17 2.97
CA ASN A 645 -29.34 31.32 2.36
C ASN A 645 -29.18 30.35 1.18
N LYS A 646 -28.48 30.78 0.13
CA LYS A 646 -28.13 29.91 -1.00
C LYS A 646 -27.25 28.77 -0.50
N ALA A 647 -27.50 27.56 -0.99
CA ALA A 647 -26.78 26.33 -0.62
C ALA A 647 -25.87 25.84 -1.75
N ALA A 648 -26.34 25.92 -2.99
CA ALA A 648 -25.54 25.60 -4.15
C ALA A 648 -26.11 26.23 -5.43
N GLU A 649 -25.26 26.45 -6.42
CA GLU A 649 -25.67 26.85 -7.76
C GLU A 649 -24.81 26.18 -8.84
N GLY A 650 -25.43 25.87 -9.98
CA GLY A 650 -24.75 25.26 -11.13
C GLY A 650 -25.73 24.73 -12.18
N MET A 651 -25.21 24.13 -13.25
CA MET A 651 -26.04 23.56 -14.32
C MET A 651 -26.21 22.05 -14.20
N TYR A 652 -27.42 21.57 -14.49
CA TYR A 652 -27.69 20.16 -14.80
C TYR A 652 -27.87 19.97 -16.30
N ASP A 653 -27.31 18.87 -16.82
CA ASP A 653 -27.46 18.45 -18.21
C ASP A 653 -28.81 17.75 -18.48
N ILE A 654 -28.99 17.28 -19.72
CA ILE A 654 -30.18 16.55 -20.19
C ILE A 654 -30.43 15.25 -19.42
N SER A 655 -29.39 14.57 -18.94
CA SER A 655 -29.50 13.34 -18.16
C SER A 655 -29.70 13.57 -16.65
N GLY A 656 -29.54 14.81 -16.18
CA GLY A 656 -29.69 15.20 -14.79
C GLY A 656 -28.39 15.17 -13.98
N GLY A 657 -27.23 15.15 -14.64
CA GLY A 657 -25.90 15.26 -14.03
C GLY A 657 -25.34 16.68 -14.02
N LYS A 658 -24.51 16.99 -13.01
CA LYS A 658 -23.84 18.29 -12.86
C LYS A 658 -22.89 18.53 -14.04
N ILE A 659 -22.99 19.71 -14.65
CA ILE A 659 -22.08 20.20 -15.69
C ILE A 659 -21.66 21.65 -15.44
N GLY A 660 -20.49 22.02 -15.96
CA GLY A 660 -19.98 23.38 -15.86
C GLY A 660 -19.55 23.75 -14.45
N ASP A 661 -19.49 25.04 -14.16
CA ASP A 661 -19.04 25.54 -12.86
C ASP A 661 -20.14 25.38 -11.81
N TRP A 662 -19.74 24.88 -10.65
CA TRP A 662 -20.59 24.74 -9.48
C TRP A 662 -19.99 25.49 -8.30
N LYS A 663 -20.87 26.09 -7.50
CA LYS A 663 -20.52 26.73 -6.24
C LYS A 663 -21.41 26.21 -5.13
N PHE A 664 -20.81 25.97 -3.98
CA PHE A 664 -21.47 25.50 -2.78
C PHE A 664 -21.25 26.51 -1.66
N TYR A 665 -22.24 26.60 -0.79
CA TYR A 665 -22.30 27.59 0.27
C TYR A 665 -22.74 26.92 1.57
N SER A 666 -22.12 27.33 2.67
CA SER A 666 -22.50 26.86 4.00
C SER A 666 -23.86 27.43 4.46
N ASN A 667 -24.41 26.94 5.57
CA ASN A 667 -25.69 27.38 6.12
C ASN A 667 -25.78 28.89 6.38
N ASN A 668 -24.67 29.57 6.65
CA ASN A 668 -24.63 31.02 6.87
C ASN A 668 -24.44 31.85 5.58
N GLY A 669 -24.30 31.19 4.42
CA GLY A 669 -24.23 31.82 3.11
C GLY A 669 -22.83 32.15 2.61
N VAL A 670 -21.74 31.74 3.29
CA VAL A 670 -20.38 31.89 2.76
C VAL A 670 -20.01 30.75 1.80
N PRO A 671 -19.22 31.02 0.74
CA PRO A 671 -18.70 29.97 -0.15
C PRO A 671 -17.94 28.91 0.64
N SER A 672 -18.21 27.64 0.35
CA SER A 672 -17.54 26.49 0.97
C SER A 672 -16.71 25.70 -0.03
N GLU A 673 -17.16 25.61 -1.28
CA GLU A 673 -16.48 24.88 -2.35
C GLU A 673 -16.86 25.46 -3.72
N GLU A 674 -15.92 25.46 -4.66
CA GLU A 674 -16.21 25.70 -6.07
C GLU A 674 -15.35 24.80 -6.97
N GLY A 675 -15.90 24.46 -8.13
CA GLY A 675 -15.21 23.63 -9.11
C GLY A 675 -16.06 23.33 -10.32
N ARG A 676 -15.42 22.78 -11.36
CA ARG A 676 -16.11 22.41 -12.59
C ARG A 676 -16.48 20.94 -12.59
N TYR A 677 -17.63 20.60 -13.16
CA TYR A 677 -18.15 19.24 -13.26
C TYR A 677 -18.46 18.88 -14.71
N GLN A 678 -18.39 17.58 -15.01
CA GLN A 678 -18.91 16.95 -16.22
C GLN A 678 -19.55 15.62 -15.83
N ASP A 679 -20.84 15.43 -16.13
CA ASP A 679 -21.58 14.19 -15.86
C ASP A 679 -21.56 13.76 -14.37
N ASN A 680 -21.65 14.73 -13.45
CA ASN A 680 -21.45 14.58 -11.99
C ASN A 680 -20.00 14.35 -11.52
N GLU A 681 -19.05 14.14 -12.43
CA GLU A 681 -17.64 13.97 -12.07
C GLU A 681 -16.93 15.33 -11.98
N PRO A 682 -16.09 15.56 -10.96
CA PRO A 682 -15.29 16.78 -10.86
C PRO A 682 -14.22 16.82 -11.96
N LEU A 683 -13.92 18.03 -12.46
CA LEU A 683 -12.95 18.28 -13.52
C LEU A 683 -12.13 19.56 -13.22
N GLY A 684 -10.82 19.47 -13.41
CA GLY A 684 -9.87 20.55 -13.19
C GLY A 684 -9.72 20.93 -11.72
N ILE A 685 -9.39 22.20 -11.47
CA ILE A 685 -9.12 22.71 -10.12
C ILE A 685 -10.43 22.91 -9.35
N HIS A 686 -10.51 22.30 -8.18
CA HIS A 686 -11.55 22.52 -7.17
C HIS A 686 -10.92 23.14 -5.93
N ASN A 687 -11.55 24.20 -5.44
CA ASN A 687 -11.14 24.91 -4.23
C ASN A 687 -12.19 24.69 -3.15
N SER A 688 -11.76 24.39 -1.93
CA SER A 688 -12.59 24.52 -0.74
C SER A 688 -12.12 25.69 0.12
N TYR A 689 -13.04 26.29 0.87
CA TYR A 689 -12.80 27.53 1.61
C TYR A 689 -13.06 27.35 3.10
N TYR A 690 -12.23 28.01 3.92
CA TYR A 690 -12.57 28.31 5.29
C TYR A 690 -13.78 29.25 5.34
N LYS A 691 -14.55 29.22 6.44
CA LYS A 691 -15.65 30.18 6.67
C LYS A 691 -15.19 31.65 6.65
N SER A 692 -13.93 31.89 6.98
CA SER A 692 -13.25 33.20 6.86
C SER A 692 -12.96 33.63 5.41
N GLY A 693 -13.15 32.76 4.42
CA GLY A 693 -12.98 33.02 2.99
C GLY A 693 -11.61 32.65 2.41
N GLY A 694 -10.64 32.25 3.24
CA GLY A 694 -9.35 31.73 2.77
C GLY A 694 -9.48 30.35 2.13
N ILE A 695 -8.60 30.02 1.18
CA ILE A 695 -8.56 28.66 0.59
C ILE A 695 -8.08 27.67 1.65
N MET A 696 -8.84 26.60 1.84
CA MET A 696 -8.55 25.50 2.75
C MET A 696 -7.87 24.34 2.04
N SER A 697 -8.36 23.98 0.84
CA SER A 697 -7.72 22.95 0.02
C SER A 697 -7.89 23.22 -1.47
N ILE A 698 -6.97 22.64 -2.24
CA ILE A 698 -6.95 22.66 -3.69
C ILE A 698 -6.80 21.21 -4.17
N SER A 699 -7.72 20.75 -5.01
CA SER A 699 -7.69 19.43 -5.65
C SER A 699 -7.71 19.60 -7.16
N ASP A 700 -6.87 18.87 -7.88
CA ASP A 700 -6.80 18.89 -9.35
C ASP A 700 -7.31 17.57 -9.92
N TYR A 701 -8.42 17.63 -10.66
CA TYR A 701 -9.10 16.47 -11.22
C TYR A 701 -8.84 16.33 -12.73
N ASP A 702 -8.30 15.18 -13.12
CA ASP A 702 -8.19 14.74 -14.50
C ASP A 702 -9.31 13.74 -14.84
N LYS A 703 -9.75 13.74 -16.10
CA LYS A 703 -10.87 12.91 -16.55
C LYS A 703 -10.56 11.42 -16.54
N GLU A 704 -9.31 11.03 -16.82
CA GLU A 704 -8.91 9.63 -16.89
C GLU A 704 -8.50 9.10 -15.52
N ASN A 705 -7.90 9.95 -14.68
CA ASN A 705 -7.23 9.52 -13.45
C ASN A 705 -7.93 9.96 -12.14
N GLY A 706 -8.98 10.77 -12.23
CA GLY A 706 -9.66 11.34 -11.06
C GLY A 706 -8.83 12.43 -10.39
N ASN A 707 -8.84 12.50 -9.05
CA ASN A 707 -7.94 13.40 -8.32
C ASN A 707 -6.48 13.03 -8.66
N THR A 708 -5.65 14.01 -9.01
CA THR A 708 -4.24 13.82 -9.39
C THR A 708 -3.30 14.51 -8.42
N TYR A 709 -3.59 15.76 -8.05
CA TYR A 709 -2.79 16.54 -7.10
C TYR A 709 -3.67 17.14 -6.02
N TYR A 710 -3.21 17.03 -4.77
CA TYR A 710 -3.92 17.55 -3.62
C TYR A 710 -3.01 18.41 -2.75
N LYS A 711 -3.60 19.47 -2.22
CA LYS A 711 -2.94 20.40 -1.31
C LYS A 711 -3.93 20.90 -0.26
N TYR A 712 -3.56 20.81 1.01
CA TYR A 712 -4.31 21.41 2.14
C TYR A 712 -3.49 22.53 2.78
N LEU A 713 -4.15 23.59 3.21
CA LEU A 713 -3.55 24.84 3.69
C LEU A 713 -3.99 25.15 5.12
N TYR A 714 -3.07 25.64 5.94
CA TYR A 714 -3.42 26.27 7.21
C TYR A 714 -4.18 27.60 7.01
N PRO A 715 -4.88 28.13 8.02
CA PRO A 715 -5.53 29.45 7.95
C PRO A 715 -4.59 30.61 7.62
N ASN A 716 -3.28 30.47 7.86
CA ASN A 716 -2.24 31.45 7.50
C ASN A 716 -1.79 31.35 6.02
N GLY A 717 -2.27 30.35 5.27
CA GLY A 717 -1.94 30.12 3.86
C GLY A 717 -0.72 29.23 3.59
N GLN A 718 -0.01 28.75 4.62
CA GLN A 718 1.07 27.77 4.47
C GLN A 718 0.50 26.39 4.13
N ILE A 719 1.26 25.59 3.39
CA ILE A 719 0.91 24.20 3.10
C ILE A 719 0.96 23.41 4.40
N GLN A 720 -0.12 22.67 4.70
CA GLN A 720 -0.14 21.66 5.75
C GLN A 720 0.20 20.28 5.19
N THR A 721 -0.36 19.93 4.02
CA THR A 721 -0.02 18.69 3.34
C THR A 721 -0.14 18.83 1.83
N GLN A 722 0.69 18.08 1.10
CA GLN A 722 0.56 17.93 -0.35
C GLN A 722 1.02 16.54 -0.81
N GLY A 723 0.50 16.10 -1.95
CA GLY A 723 0.93 14.88 -2.61
C GLY A 723 0.12 14.56 -3.85
N TRP A 724 0.40 13.39 -4.42
CA TRP A 724 -0.20 12.93 -5.66
C TRP A 724 -1.07 11.69 -5.45
N TYR A 725 -2.10 11.60 -6.27
CA TYR A 725 -2.97 10.45 -6.44
C TYR A 725 -2.73 9.86 -7.83
N LYS A 726 -2.71 8.53 -7.94
CA LYS A 726 -2.64 7.79 -9.21
C LYS A 726 -3.76 6.75 -9.21
N GLY A 727 -4.75 6.92 -10.09
CA GLY A 727 -5.94 6.06 -10.12
C GLY A 727 -6.83 6.21 -8.88
N GLY A 728 -6.99 7.44 -8.37
CA GLY A 728 -7.81 7.76 -7.20
C GLY A 728 -7.23 7.41 -5.83
N VAL A 729 -6.02 6.83 -5.77
CA VAL A 729 -5.34 6.41 -4.53
C VAL A 729 -4.01 7.14 -4.36
N LYS A 730 -3.59 7.43 -3.11
CA LYS A 730 -2.30 8.07 -2.81
C LYS A 730 -1.15 7.26 -3.41
N HIS A 731 -0.22 7.95 -4.05
CA HIS A 731 0.92 7.34 -4.72
C HIS A 731 2.16 8.22 -4.62
N GLY A 732 3.32 7.60 -4.45
CA GLY A 732 4.61 8.28 -4.36
C GLY A 732 4.76 9.08 -3.07
N GLU A 733 5.57 10.13 -3.13
CA GLU A 733 5.90 10.97 -1.99
C GLU A 733 4.74 11.91 -1.60
N TRP A 734 4.55 12.06 -0.30
CA TRP A 734 3.62 12.98 0.37
C TRP A 734 4.39 13.73 1.45
N ARG A 735 4.13 15.04 1.57
CA ARG A 735 4.78 15.91 2.56
C ARG A 735 3.76 16.52 3.50
N TYR A 736 4.14 16.61 4.76
CA TYR A 736 3.38 17.25 5.83
C TYR A 736 4.24 18.32 6.48
N TYR A 737 3.63 19.40 6.93
CA TYR A 737 4.33 20.56 7.45
C TYR A 737 3.63 21.14 8.66
N TYR A 738 4.43 21.70 9.55
CA TYR A 738 3.97 22.56 10.64
C TYR A 738 3.42 23.90 10.11
N ILE A 739 2.68 24.63 10.96
CA ILE A 739 2.03 25.90 10.57
C ILE A 739 3.02 27.00 10.17
N ASP A 740 4.28 26.92 10.63
CA ASP A 740 5.36 27.81 10.22
C ASP A 740 6.02 27.42 8.87
N GLY A 741 5.63 26.29 8.27
CA GLY A 741 6.14 25.77 7.01
C GLY A 741 7.31 24.77 7.14
N THR A 742 7.78 24.50 8.36
CA THR A 742 8.80 23.48 8.63
C THR A 742 8.28 22.09 8.27
N LEU A 743 9.11 21.26 7.65
CA LEU A 743 8.75 19.88 7.28
C LEU A 743 8.49 19.06 8.56
N GLU A 744 7.33 18.43 8.64
CA GLU A 744 6.89 17.56 9.75
C GLU A 744 7.11 16.10 9.40
N ALA A 745 6.78 15.70 8.16
CA ALA A 745 6.90 14.32 7.74
C ALA A 745 7.04 14.15 6.23
N THR A 746 7.77 13.12 5.83
CA THR A 746 7.74 12.53 4.48
C THR A 746 7.07 11.16 4.56
N ARG A 747 6.17 10.89 3.61
CA ARG A 747 5.51 9.60 3.46
C ARG A 747 5.57 9.11 2.03
N PHE A 748 5.73 7.81 1.83
CA PHE A 748 5.75 7.15 0.53
C PHE A 748 4.62 6.13 0.46
N TYR A 749 3.79 6.26 -0.57
CA TYR A 749 2.61 5.44 -0.77
C TYR A 749 2.72 4.59 -2.04
N HIS A 750 2.38 3.31 -1.93
CA HIS A 750 2.07 2.42 -3.04
C HIS A 750 0.59 2.03 -2.95
N LYS A 751 -0.27 2.69 -3.75
CA LYS A 751 -1.72 2.42 -3.82
C LYS A 751 -2.39 2.54 -2.44
N ASP A 752 -2.31 3.73 -1.84
CA ASP A 752 -2.77 4.04 -0.47
C ASP A 752 -2.04 3.33 0.67
N GLN A 753 -1.19 2.35 0.40
CA GLN A 753 -0.41 1.67 1.43
C GLN A 753 0.96 2.33 1.62
N LEU A 754 1.36 2.55 2.87
CA LEU A 754 2.72 3.02 3.16
C LEU A 754 3.76 1.99 2.68
N HIS A 755 4.82 2.45 2.03
CA HIS A 755 5.91 1.60 1.53
C HIS A 755 7.23 2.34 1.63
N GLY A 756 8.32 1.63 1.94
CA GLY A 756 9.64 2.23 2.14
C GLY A 756 9.76 2.95 3.48
N THR A 757 10.77 3.81 3.61
CA THR A 757 11.08 4.57 4.82
C THR A 757 10.25 5.84 4.89
N GLN A 758 9.58 6.04 6.03
CA GLN A 758 8.80 7.23 6.35
C GLN A 758 9.58 8.03 7.38
N GLU A 759 9.81 9.33 7.18
CA GLU A 759 10.58 10.14 8.13
C GLU A 759 9.66 11.11 8.87
N ASN A 760 9.92 11.28 10.17
CA ASN A 760 9.29 12.27 11.04
C ASN A 760 10.34 13.28 11.49
N PHE A 761 9.96 14.55 11.51
CA PHE A 761 10.81 15.66 11.86
C PHE A 761 10.19 16.45 13.01
N ARG A 762 11.04 16.85 13.95
CA ARG A 762 10.66 17.72 15.05
C ARG A 762 10.34 19.12 14.55
N VAL A 763 9.68 19.91 15.39
CA VAL A 763 9.41 21.34 15.14
C VAL A 763 10.66 22.21 14.88
N ASP A 764 11.87 21.73 15.20
CA ASP A 764 13.13 22.41 14.87
C ASP A 764 13.76 21.96 13.53
N GLY A 765 13.08 21.06 12.79
CA GLY A 765 13.50 20.50 11.51
C GLY A 765 14.50 19.34 11.61
N ASN A 766 14.87 18.89 12.81
CA ASN A 766 15.71 17.70 12.97
C ASN A 766 14.88 16.41 12.89
N ILE A 767 15.47 15.34 12.34
CA ILE A 767 14.82 14.03 12.31
C ILE A 767 14.53 13.54 13.74
N GLU A 768 13.32 13.07 13.95
CA GLU A 768 12.82 12.51 15.21
C GLU A 768 12.84 10.99 15.17
N SER A 769 12.27 10.43 14.11
CA SER A 769 12.20 9.00 13.88
C SER A 769 12.08 8.68 12.40
N TYR A 770 12.31 7.41 12.06
CA TYR A 770 11.82 6.85 10.82
C TYR A 770 11.06 5.54 11.10
N THR A 771 10.14 5.20 10.21
CA THR A 771 9.45 3.91 10.20
C THR A 771 9.54 3.31 8.81
N THR A 772 9.95 2.05 8.69
CA THR A 772 10.00 1.33 7.42
C THR A 772 8.74 0.49 7.25
N TYR A 773 8.03 0.66 6.14
CA TYR A 773 6.84 -0.12 5.79
C TYR A 773 7.05 -1.00 4.56
N LYS A 774 6.40 -2.16 4.55
CA LYS A 774 6.23 -3.01 3.37
C LYS A 774 4.73 -3.16 3.08
N TYR A 775 4.22 -2.34 2.15
CA TYR A 775 2.83 -2.39 1.69
C TYR A 775 1.80 -2.30 2.84
N GLY A 776 2.01 -1.35 3.74
CA GLY A 776 1.14 -1.08 4.89
C GLY A 776 1.56 -1.77 6.19
N GLU A 777 2.44 -2.78 6.13
CA GLU A 777 2.98 -3.45 7.32
C GLU A 777 4.23 -2.73 7.83
N ALA A 778 4.22 -2.26 9.08
CA ALA A 778 5.41 -1.70 9.72
C ALA A 778 6.42 -2.80 10.00
N ILE A 779 7.67 -2.60 9.58
CA ILE A 779 8.76 -3.58 9.72
C ILE A 779 9.71 -3.17 10.85
N GLU A 780 10.08 -1.89 10.87
CA GLU A 780 11.07 -1.35 11.80
C GLU A 780 10.73 0.12 12.08
N GLU A 781 11.03 0.59 13.29
CA GLU A 781 11.03 2.01 13.63
C GLU A 781 12.27 2.35 14.45
N ALA A 782 12.88 3.50 14.19
CA ALA A 782 14.02 3.96 14.97
C ALA A 782 13.87 5.42 15.40
N TYR A 783 14.33 5.72 16.60
CA TYR A 783 14.21 7.04 17.24
C TYR A 783 15.57 7.70 17.41
N TYR A 784 15.68 8.97 17.02
CA TYR A 784 16.87 9.78 17.14
C TYR A 784 16.84 10.63 18.41
N ASN A 785 17.97 10.81 19.05
CA ASN A 785 18.12 11.76 20.15
C ASN A 785 18.32 13.21 19.64
N THR A 786 18.46 14.17 20.53
CA THR A 786 18.76 15.57 20.18
C THR A 786 20.15 15.79 19.56
N ASN A 787 21.06 14.80 19.69
CA ASN A 787 22.37 14.77 19.01
C ASN A 787 22.33 14.06 17.64
N LYS A 788 21.15 13.65 17.15
CA LYS A 788 20.94 12.94 15.88
C LYS A 788 21.52 11.52 15.84
N GLU A 789 21.66 10.89 17.00
CA GLU A 789 22.07 9.49 17.14
C GLU A 789 20.84 8.62 17.44
N ILE A 790 20.76 7.44 16.82
CA ILE A 790 19.70 6.46 17.12
C ILE A 790 19.93 5.93 18.54
N TYR A 791 18.94 6.08 19.41
CA TYR A 791 18.99 5.55 20.78
C TYR A 791 18.11 4.31 20.98
N GLU A 792 17.14 4.08 20.10
CA GLU A 792 16.28 2.90 20.11
C GLU A 792 15.87 2.51 18.68
N THR A 793 15.81 1.21 18.43
CA THR A 793 15.24 0.60 17.22
C THR A 793 14.29 -0.51 17.65
N VAL A 794 13.09 -0.47 17.10
CA VAL A 794 11.99 -1.40 17.35
C VAL A 794 11.79 -2.25 16.10
N ASP A 795 11.89 -3.57 16.23
CA ASP A 795 11.58 -4.52 15.16
C ASP A 795 10.15 -5.07 15.39
N PHE A 796 9.27 -4.85 14.42
CA PHE A 796 7.88 -5.32 14.49
C PHE A 796 7.71 -6.75 14.00
N LYS A 797 8.72 -7.36 13.37
CA LYS A 797 8.67 -8.75 12.88
C LYS A 797 8.84 -9.74 14.05
N ALA A 798 7.78 -9.92 14.83
CA ALA A 798 7.75 -10.97 15.84
C ALA A 798 7.39 -12.33 15.22
N ALA A 799 8.26 -13.32 15.36
CA ALA A 799 7.99 -14.71 14.99
C ALA A 799 6.93 -15.40 15.90
N GLU A 800 6.54 -14.75 17.00
CA GLU A 800 5.65 -15.33 18.01
C GLU A 800 4.20 -14.84 17.87
N LYS A 801 3.24 -15.76 18.03
CA LYS A 801 1.80 -15.45 17.98
C LYS A 801 1.34 -14.48 19.06
N THR A 802 2.06 -14.35 20.16
CA THR A 802 1.72 -13.44 21.26
C THR A 802 2.99 -12.91 21.86
N TYR A 803 3.15 -11.58 21.88
CA TYR A 803 4.34 -10.92 22.37
C TYR A 803 3.99 -9.56 23.00
N LYS A 804 4.92 -9.04 23.80
CA LYS A 804 4.83 -7.70 24.40
C LYS A 804 5.94 -6.83 23.83
N LEU A 805 5.56 -5.71 23.22
CA LEU A 805 6.47 -4.67 22.75
C LEU A 805 6.70 -3.66 23.88
N VAL A 806 7.96 -3.28 24.10
CA VAL A 806 8.37 -2.28 25.09
C VAL A 806 9.26 -1.24 24.42
N THR A 807 8.88 0.02 24.46
CA THR A 807 9.71 1.15 23.99
C THR A 807 10.27 1.95 25.17
N HIS A 808 11.29 2.76 24.93
CA HIS A 808 12.04 3.49 25.96
C HIS A 808 12.18 4.97 25.63
N TYR A 809 12.30 5.79 26.67
CA TYR A 809 12.81 7.14 26.54
C TYR A 809 14.32 7.14 26.32
N GLN A 810 14.86 8.27 25.87
CA GLN A 810 16.32 8.45 25.68
C GLN A 810 17.14 8.18 26.96
N ASN A 811 16.55 8.32 28.16
CA ASN A 811 17.20 8.01 29.42
C ASN A 811 17.20 6.51 29.79
N GLY A 812 16.60 5.65 28.95
CA GLY A 812 16.48 4.20 29.15
C GLY A 812 15.28 3.76 29.99
N ASN A 813 14.46 4.68 30.51
CA ASN A 813 13.22 4.31 31.19
C ASN A 813 12.18 3.83 30.18
N ILE A 814 11.36 2.86 30.57
CA ILE A 814 10.23 2.39 29.76
C ILE A 814 9.32 3.57 29.43
N GLN A 815 8.91 3.67 28.17
CA GLN A 815 7.93 4.63 27.67
C GLN A 815 6.59 3.92 27.46
N THR A 816 6.54 2.83 26.68
CA THR A 816 5.29 2.09 26.42
C THR A 816 5.43 0.59 26.67
N GLU A 817 4.31 -0.04 27.04
CA GLU A 817 4.16 -1.49 27.07
C GLU A 817 2.87 -1.87 26.32
N ILE A 818 2.99 -2.64 25.23
CA ILE A 818 1.86 -2.99 24.35
C ILE A 818 1.85 -4.51 24.11
N ASN A 819 0.69 -5.16 24.24
CA ASN A 819 0.55 -6.59 23.94
C ASN A 819 -0.03 -6.81 22.56
N TYR A 820 0.53 -7.80 21.85
CA TYR A 820 0.12 -8.22 20.53
C TYR A 820 -0.34 -9.67 20.53
N VAL A 821 -1.38 -9.97 19.77
CA VAL A 821 -1.83 -11.33 19.43
C VAL A 821 -2.01 -11.40 17.91
N ASN A 822 -1.28 -12.30 17.25
CA ASN A 822 -1.24 -12.46 15.80
C ASN A 822 -1.04 -11.11 15.07
N GLY A 823 -0.05 -10.33 15.52
CA GLY A 823 0.30 -9.03 14.91
C GLY A 823 -0.63 -7.86 15.23
N LEU A 824 -1.68 -8.05 16.03
CA LEU A 824 -2.62 -6.98 16.40
C LEU A 824 -2.56 -6.64 17.87
N HIS A 825 -2.75 -5.36 18.22
CA HIS A 825 -2.89 -4.93 19.62
C HIS A 825 -4.06 -5.68 20.27
N HIS A 826 -3.77 -6.47 21.29
CA HIS A 826 -4.78 -7.22 22.02
C HIS A 826 -4.32 -7.45 23.46
N GLY A 827 -5.10 -6.95 24.41
CA GLY A 827 -4.78 -6.98 25.83
C GLY A 827 -4.28 -5.63 26.37
N PRO A 828 -3.53 -5.63 27.48
CA PRO A 828 -3.27 -4.41 28.24
C PRO A 828 -2.25 -3.49 27.56
N TYR A 829 -2.42 -2.19 27.79
CA TYR A 829 -1.55 -1.10 27.36
C TYR A 829 -1.14 -0.25 28.57
N LYS A 830 0.12 0.20 28.60
CA LYS A 830 0.61 1.21 29.55
C LYS A 830 1.53 2.22 28.87
N LEU A 831 1.41 3.47 29.29
CA LEU A 831 2.30 4.58 28.99
C LEU A 831 2.91 5.09 30.30
N TYR A 832 4.21 5.32 30.30
CA TYR A 832 4.98 5.85 31.40
C TYR A 832 5.50 7.23 31.02
N ASN A 833 5.74 8.13 31.98
CA ASN A 833 6.46 9.38 31.73
C ASN A 833 7.97 9.19 31.83
N PHE A 834 8.73 10.24 31.53
CA PHE A 834 10.20 10.29 31.60
C PHE A 834 10.78 9.79 32.94
N TYR A 835 10.02 9.91 34.04
CA TYR A 835 10.42 9.51 35.39
C TYR A 835 10.02 8.07 35.77
N GLY A 836 9.42 7.31 34.85
CA GLY A 836 9.02 5.91 35.06
C GLY A 836 7.70 5.74 35.82
N THR A 837 6.87 6.79 35.92
CA THR A 837 5.53 6.70 36.52
C THR A 837 4.48 6.48 35.43
N VAL A 838 3.47 5.65 35.70
CA VAL A 838 2.39 5.36 34.73
C VAL A 838 1.53 6.61 34.56
N VAL A 839 1.40 7.08 33.32
CA VAL A 839 0.58 8.24 32.94
C VAL A 839 -0.58 7.90 32.01
N ALA A 840 -0.62 6.69 31.45
CA ALA A 840 -1.84 6.14 30.85
C ALA A 840 -1.90 4.61 30.97
N SER A 841 -3.11 4.06 31.01
CA SER A 841 -3.35 2.62 30.90
C SER A 841 -4.72 2.31 30.32
N GLY A 842 -4.84 1.17 29.64
CA GLY A 842 -6.09 0.72 29.05
C GLY A 842 -5.95 -0.66 28.44
N ASN A 843 -6.91 -1.05 27.60
CA ASN A 843 -6.88 -2.32 26.87
C ASN A 843 -7.20 -2.11 25.40
N TYR A 844 -6.60 -2.96 24.57
CA TYR A 844 -6.97 -3.15 23.17
C TYR A 844 -7.73 -4.45 23.00
N ASN A 845 -8.71 -4.44 22.11
CA ASN A 845 -9.41 -5.61 21.65
C ASN A 845 -9.44 -5.59 20.11
N ASN A 846 -8.83 -6.61 19.50
CA ASN A 846 -8.71 -6.77 18.05
C ASN A 846 -8.19 -5.50 17.34
N GLY A 847 -7.09 -4.94 17.81
CA GLY A 847 -6.45 -3.76 17.24
C GLY A 847 -7.08 -2.42 17.64
N SER A 848 -8.18 -2.40 18.40
CA SER A 848 -8.88 -1.16 18.75
C SER A 848 -8.98 -0.96 20.26
N GLN A 849 -8.93 0.30 20.73
CA GLN A 849 -9.13 0.63 22.14
C GLN A 849 -10.48 0.09 22.63
N HIS A 850 -10.50 -0.54 23.80
CA HIS A 850 -11.69 -1.16 24.36
C HIS A 850 -11.69 -1.13 25.89
N GLY A 851 -12.85 -0.89 26.48
CA GLY A 851 -13.03 -0.77 27.93
C GLY A 851 -12.61 0.60 28.46
N GLU A 852 -12.38 0.69 29.77
CA GLU A 852 -11.96 1.94 30.41
C GLU A 852 -10.47 2.22 30.17
N TRP A 853 -10.20 3.46 29.77
CA TRP A 853 -8.88 4.05 29.61
C TRP A 853 -8.69 5.14 30.66
N ASN A 854 -7.56 5.11 31.35
CA ASN A 854 -7.23 6.05 32.40
C ASN A 854 -5.91 6.74 32.11
N TRP A 855 -5.88 8.05 32.27
CA TRP A 855 -4.67 8.87 32.23
C TRP A 855 -4.44 9.48 33.61
N TYR A 856 -3.18 9.58 34.01
CA TYR A 856 -2.79 9.98 35.35
C TYR A 856 -1.94 11.25 35.33
N TYR A 857 -1.99 12.00 36.42
CA TYR A 857 -0.96 12.99 36.76
C TYR A 857 0.30 12.29 37.27
N ASP A 858 1.43 13.02 37.34
CA ASP A 858 2.71 12.49 37.84
C ASP A 858 2.65 11.99 39.30
N ASP A 859 1.65 12.41 40.08
CA ASP A 859 1.43 11.93 41.45
C ASP A 859 0.55 10.67 41.53
N GLY A 860 0.16 10.11 40.38
CA GLY A 860 -0.65 8.90 40.25
C GLY A 860 -2.16 9.11 40.38
N LYS A 861 -2.64 10.35 40.59
CA LYS A 861 -4.09 10.64 40.57
C LYS A 861 -4.62 10.58 39.15
N ILE A 862 -5.85 10.08 38.99
CA ILE A 862 -6.53 10.07 37.70
C ILE A 862 -6.76 11.52 37.24
N ARG A 863 -6.34 11.81 36.00
CA ARG A 863 -6.58 13.05 35.26
C ARG A 863 -7.73 12.90 34.29
N ILE A 864 -7.81 11.76 33.59
CA ILE A 864 -8.87 11.46 32.62
C ILE A 864 -9.27 10.00 32.80
N SER A 865 -10.57 9.70 32.75
CA SER A 865 -11.12 8.36 32.66
C SER A 865 -12.17 8.33 31.54
N GLU A 866 -11.96 7.53 30.49
CA GLU A 866 -12.86 7.44 29.34
C GLU A 866 -13.17 5.98 28.99
N GLY A 867 -14.41 5.69 28.61
CA GLY A 867 -14.80 4.40 28.04
C GLY A 867 -14.57 4.37 26.53
N TYR A 868 -14.12 3.21 26.03
CA TYR A 868 -13.98 2.93 24.61
C TYR A 868 -14.69 1.63 24.23
N LEU A 869 -15.31 1.65 23.05
CA LEU A 869 -15.93 0.49 22.42
C LEU A 869 -15.49 0.42 20.96
N ASN A 870 -14.65 -0.58 20.64
CA ASN A 870 -14.12 -0.83 19.30
C ASN A 870 -13.47 0.43 18.70
N GLY A 871 -12.64 1.11 19.50
CA GLY A 871 -11.91 2.32 19.09
C GLY A 871 -12.70 3.62 19.22
N ASN A 872 -14.01 3.56 19.42
CA ASN A 872 -14.86 4.75 19.57
C ASN A 872 -15.07 5.08 21.05
N ARG A 873 -15.01 6.36 21.42
CA ARG A 873 -15.38 6.79 22.79
C ARG A 873 -16.83 6.41 23.07
N ASP A 874 -17.10 5.74 24.18
CA ASP A 874 -18.44 5.28 24.53
C ASP A 874 -18.66 5.33 26.04
N GLY A 875 -19.83 5.86 26.44
CA GLY A 875 -20.17 6.09 27.83
C GLY A 875 -19.64 7.41 28.39
N THR A 876 -19.47 7.46 29.71
CA THR A 876 -19.05 8.67 30.42
C THR A 876 -17.54 8.87 30.31
N SER A 877 -17.11 10.08 29.99
CA SER A 877 -15.73 10.54 30.06
C SER A 877 -15.63 11.59 31.18
N LYS A 878 -14.69 11.40 32.11
CA LYS A 878 -14.49 12.28 33.25
C LYS A 878 -13.08 12.80 33.29
N HIS A 879 -12.94 14.12 33.42
CA HIS A 879 -11.67 14.79 33.57
C HIS A 879 -11.60 15.38 34.98
N TYR A 880 -10.41 15.42 35.56
CA TYR A 880 -10.20 15.84 36.93
C TYR A 880 -9.02 16.79 36.99
N TYR A 881 -9.15 17.84 37.80
CA TYR A 881 -8.04 18.70 38.19
C TYR A 881 -7.02 17.95 39.04
N LYS A 882 -5.79 18.48 39.13
CA LYS A 882 -4.73 17.92 40.00
C LYS A 882 -5.10 17.90 41.49
N SER A 883 -6.05 18.76 41.89
CA SER A 883 -6.66 18.74 43.21
C SER A 883 -7.48 17.46 43.48
N GLY A 884 -7.93 16.76 42.43
CA GLY A 884 -8.84 15.63 42.45
C GLY A 884 -10.31 16.03 42.30
N GLN A 885 -10.61 17.32 42.16
CA GLN A 885 -11.97 17.79 41.84
C GLN A 885 -12.32 17.49 40.38
N LEU A 886 -13.60 17.19 40.13
CA LEU A 886 -14.12 16.97 38.79
C LEU A 886 -13.98 18.26 37.97
N GLU A 887 -13.32 18.15 36.81
CA GLU A 887 -13.16 19.22 35.83
C GLU A 887 -14.24 19.10 34.76
N ASP A 888 -14.47 17.90 34.24
CA ASP A 888 -15.45 17.66 33.19
C ASP A 888 -16.21 16.34 33.38
N ASP A 889 -17.48 16.34 32.97
CA ASP A 889 -18.34 15.16 32.86
C ASP A 889 -19.03 15.17 31.49
N TYR A 890 -18.53 14.32 30.60
CA TYR A 890 -18.94 14.20 29.22
C TYR A 890 -19.60 12.86 28.97
N PHE A 891 -20.44 12.79 27.95
CA PHE A 891 -21.04 11.53 27.53
C PHE A 891 -20.94 11.38 26.02
N TYR A 892 -20.43 10.21 25.62
CA TYR A 892 -20.31 9.78 24.24
C TYR A 892 -21.18 8.55 24.00
N ASN A 893 -21.73 8.46 22.79
CA ASN A 893 -22.37 7.26 22.29
C ASN A 893 -21.66 6.87 21.00
N TYR A 894 -20.72 5.93 21.11
CA TYR A 894 -19.91 5.39 20.01
C TYR A 894 -19.28 6.45 19.11
N GLY A 895 -18.52 7.34 19.74
CA GLY A 895 -17.79 8.43 19.11
C GLY A 895 -18.56 9.74 19.10
N SER A 896 -19.89 9.70 19.07
CA SER A 896 -20.72 10.90 18.99
C SER A 896 -21.00 11.53 20.35
N LYS A 897 -20.82 12.85 20.47
CA LYS A 897 -21.20 13.63 21.65
C LYS A 897 -22.72 13.62 21.82
N THR A 898 -23.20 13.31 23.02
CA THR A 898 -24.64 13.34 23.30
C THR A 898 -24.93 13.67 24.76
N GLY A 899 -26.13 14.19 25.03
CA GLY A 899 -26.57 14.58 26.37
C GLY A 899 -26.02 15.95 26.78
N THR A 900 -26.03 16.22 28.08
CA THR A 900 -25.53 17.46 28.63
C THR A 900 -24.10 17.27 29.11
N TRP A 901 -23.18 17.99 28.49
CA TRP A 901 -21.78 18.04 28.88
C TRP A 901 -21.58 19.15 29.90
N LEU A 902 -20.89 18.83 30.99
CA LEU A 902 -20.67 19.72 32.11
C LEU A 902 -19.17 19.93 32.30
N SER A 903 -18.77 21.19 32.47
CA SER A 903 -17.43 21.57 32.90
C SER A 903 -17.53 22.39 34.18
N TYR A 904 -16.58 22.24 35.09
CA TYR A 904 -16.54 22.88 36.39
C TYR A 904 -15.26 23.68 36.55
N HIS A 905 -15.30 24.73 37.36
CA HIS A 905 -14.10 25.41 37.86
C HIS A 905 -13.39 24.54 38.90
N GLU A 906 -12.10 24.79 39.16
CA GLU A 906 -11.31 24.05 40.16
C GLU A 906 -11.83 24.19 41.61
N ASN A 907 -12.80 25.08 41.86
CA ASN A 907 -13.50 25.18 43.15
C ASN A 907 -14.81 24.36 43.21
N GLY A 908 -15.12 23.59 42.17
CA GLY A 908 -16.28 22.70 42.07
C GLY A 908 -17.57 23.38 41.61
N LYS A 909 -17.56 24.69 41.35
CA LYS A 909 -18.73 25.38 40.77
C LYS A 909 -18.80 25.13 39.27
N LEU A 910 -20.00 25.04 38.73
CA LEU A 910 -20.22 24.86 37.29
C LEU A 910 -19.55 26.01 36.51
N PHE A 911 -18.82 25.69 35.44
CA PHE A 911 -18.23 26.62 34.49
C PHE A 911 -19.06 26.66 33.22
N THR A 912 -19.36 25.50 32.63
CA THR A 912 -20.25 25.42 31.47
C THR A 912 -21.20 24.23 31.52
N SER A 913 -22.36 24.39 30.88
CA SER A 913 -23.29 23.32 30.57
C SER A 913 -23.67 23.43 29.10
N THR A 914 -23.43 22.38 28.32
CA THR A 914 -23.67 22.37 26.87
C THR A 914 -24.52 21.15 26.49
N GLY A 915 -25.66 21.37 25.83
CA GLY A 915 -26.45 20.28 25.24
C GLY A 915 -25.89 19.82 23.90
N TYR A 916 -25.75 18.51 23.73
CA TYR A 916 -25.37 17.87 22.47
C TYR A 916 -26.40 16.82 22.03
N ALA A 917 -26.68 16.80 20.73
CA ALA A 917 -27.47 15.77 20.07
C ALA A 917 -26.73 15.28 18.82
N ASN A 918 -26.04 14.13 18.94
CA ASN A 918 -25.21 13.53 17.89
C ASN A 918 -24.17 14.50 17.32
N ASP A 919 -23.21 14.89 18.15
CA ASP A 919 -22.13 15.83 17.84
C ASP A 919 -22.53 17.30 17.66
N LEU A 920 -23.79 17.57 17.35
CA LEU A 920 -24.32 18.92 17.17
C LEU A 920 -24.70 19.56 18.51
N GLN A 921 -24.29 20.80 18.75
CA GLN A 921 -24.79 21.60 19.87
C GLN A 921 -26.28 21.87 19.66
N GLU A 922 -27.07 21.57 20.68
CA GLU A 922 -28.52 21.70 20.66
C GLU A 922 -29.02 22.33 21.97
N GLY A 923 -29.90 23.31 21.84
CA GLY A 923 -30.49 24.00 22.97
C GLY A 923 -29.53 24.98 23.64
N ARG A 924 -29.38 24.89 24.96
CA ARG A 924 -28.70 25.92 25.75
C ARG A 924 -27.24 25.55 25.98
N LYS A 925 -26.38 26.56 25.83
CA LYS A 925 -24.99 26.56 26.29
C LYS A 925 -24.82 27.67 27.31
N GLU A 926 -24.68 27.28 28.56
CA GLU A 926 -24.62 28.19 29.71
C GLU A 926 -23.18 28.34 30.17
N PHE A 927 -22.79 29.56 30.52
CA PHE A 927 -21.48 29.88 31.06
C PHE A 927 -21.61 30.56 32.41
N TYR A 928 -20.75 30.20 33.35
CA TYR A 928 -20.77 30.66 34.73
C TYR A 928 -19.37 31.07 35.16
N SER A 929 -19.26 32.14 35.96
CA SER A 929 -17.96 32.56 36.52
C SER A 929 -17.49 31.66 37.65
N ALA A 930 -16.21 31.78 38.03
CA ALA A 930 -15.64 31.08 39.20
C ALA A 930 -16.43 31.34 40.52
N SER A 931 -17.18 32.43 40.60
CA SER A 931 -18.06 32.74 41.73
C SER A 931 -19.43 32.04 41.68
N GLY A 932 -19.79 31.38 40.57
CA GLY A 932 -21.04 30.65 40.36
C GLY A 932 -22.18 31.46 39.75
N ASN A 933 -21.89 32.69 39.31
CA ASN A 933 -22.88 33.58 38.71
C ASN A 933 -22.97 33.35 37.20
N LEU A 934 -24.19 33.27 36.65
CA LEU A 934 -24.46 33.10 35.22
C LEU A 934 -23.90 34.28 34.43
N GLN A 935 -23.06 33.99 33.45
CA GLN A 935 -22.43 34.98 32.58
C GLN A 935 -23.27 35.22 31.31
N ILE A 936 -23.57 34.16 30.56
CA ILE A 936 -24.32 34.22 29.32
C ILE A 936 -24.93 32.84 29.03
N VAL A 937 -26.06 32.84 28.34
CA VAL A 937 -26.65 31.65 27.73
C VAL A 937 -26.62 31.86 26.23
N ARG A 938 -25.94 30.98 25.50
CA ARG A 938 -26.04 30.90 24.04
C ARG A 938 -27.05 29.82 23.67
N ILE A 939 -27.82 30.05 22.62
CA ILE A 939 -28.86 29.12 22.18
C ILE A 939 -28.47 28.63 20.79
N TYR A 940 -28.27 27.32 20.70
CA TYR A 940 -27.91 26.61 19.49
C TYR A 940 -29.09 25.79 18.98
N LYS A 941 -29.14 25.63 17.67
CA LYS A 941 -30.07 24.73 17.00
C LYS A 941 -29.35 24.03 15.86
N ASN A 942 -29.08 22.74 16.01
CA ASN A 942 -28.27 21.93 15.11
C ASN A 942 -26.94 22.61 14.77
N ASP A 943 -26.17 22.93 15.82
CA ASP A 943 -24.91 23.68 15.77
C ASP A 943 -24.98 25.14 15.30
N VAL A 944 -26.13 25.63 14.83
CA VAL A 944 -26.29 27.04 14.42
C VAL A 944 -26.55 27.91 15.64
N LEU A 945 -25.74 28.94 15.85
CA LEU A 945 -25.97 29.94 16.91
C LEU A 945 -27.17 30.85 16.53
N VAL A 946 -28.34 30.58 17.13
CA VAL A 946 -29.59 31.30 16.80
C VAL A 946 -29.87 32.49 17.72
N GLY A 947 -29.19 32.58 18.86
CA GLY A 947 -29.30 33.74 19.74
C GLY A 947 -28.62 33.56 21.08
N TYR A 948 -28.79 34.54 21.96
CA TYR A 948 -28.24 34.53 23.30
C TYR A 948 -29.09 35.32 24.29
N THR A 949 -28.87 35.10 25.58
CA THR A 949 -29.49 35.86 26.67
C THR A 949 -28.59 35.90 27.91
N TYR A 950 -28.97 36.72 28.89
CA TYR A 950 -28.30 36.93 30.18
C TYR A 950 -29.31 37.53 31.18
N LEU A 951 -28.92 37.74 32.44
CA LEU A 951 -29.80 38.25 33.48
C LEU A 951 -30.01 39.77 33.39
N ASP A 952 -31.21 40.24 33.74
CA ASP A 952 -31.50 41.64 33.98
C ASP A 952 -31.08 42.08 35.39
N ALA A 953 -31.21 43.37 35.69
CA ALA A 953 -30.81 43.95 36.98
C ALA A 953 -31.62 43.44 38.20
N ASN A 954 -32.70 42.69 37.98
CA ASN A 954 -33.50 42.05 39.03
C ASN A 954 -33.17 40.56 39.17
N GLY A 955 -32.17 40.05 38.45
CA GLY A 955 -31.80 38.64 38.44
C GLY A 955 -32.74 37.76 37.59
N LYS A 956 -33.57 38.34 36.72
CA LYS A 956 -34.44 37.60 35.81
C LYS A 956 -33.79 37.47 34.44
N GLU A 957 -33.83 36.28 33.84
CA GLU A 957 -33.35 36.06 32.46
C GLU A 957 -34.11 36.96 31.48
N LYS A 958 -33.36 37.66 30.61
CA LYS A 958 -33.92 38.51 29.56
C LYS A 958 -34.54 37.66 28.45
N GLU A 959 -35.44 38.28 27.68
CA GLU A 959 -35.88 37.72 26.41
C GLU A 959 -34.68 37.46 25.49
N MET A 960 -34.72 36.35 24.76
CA MET A 960 -33.67 35.94 23.84
C MET A 960 -33.38 37.04 22.80
N ILE A 961 -32.10 37.37 22.64
CA ILE A 961 -31.60 38.25 21.59
C ILE A 961 -31.28 37.37 20.38
N PRO A 962 -32.05 37.45 19.28
CA PRO A 962 -31.84 36.61 18.11
C PRO A 962 -30.57 37.01 17.36
N ILE A 963 -29.85 36.02 16.83
CA ILE A 963 -28.68 36.19 15.96
C ILE A 963 -29.05 35.70 14.56
N LYS A 964 -28.79 36.53 13.55
CA LYS A 964 -29.03 36.20 12.14
C LYS A 964 -27.70 35.83 11.47
N ASN A 965 -27.69 34.75 10.69
CA ASN A 965 -26.50 34.25 9.97
C ASN A 965 -25.26 34.12 10.86
N GLU A 966 -25.48 33.77 12.14
CA GLU A 966 -24.43 33.58 13.13
C GLU A 966 -23.45 34.78 13.21
N THR A 967 -23.96 35.99 12.98
CA THR A 967 -23.17 37.23 12.97
C THR A 967 -23.75 38.21 13.97
N ALA A 968 -23.00 38.49 15.03
CA ALA A 968 -23.40 39.42 16.08
C ALA A 968 -22.20 39.88 16.92
N LYS A 969 -22.25 41.14 17.36
CA LYS A 969 -21.46 41.61 18.49
C LYS A 969 -22.28 41.41 19.77
N MET A 970 -21.80 40.56 20.66
CA MET A 970 -22.53 40.15 21.85
C MET A 970 -21.90 40.77 23.09
N GLU A 971 -22.73 41.45 23.88
CA GLU A 971 -22.38 41.98 25.19
C GLU A 971 -23.41 41.47 26.20
N ALA A 972 -22.94 40.77 27.22
CA ALA A 972 -23.75 40.23 28.31
C ALA A 972 -23.32 40.88 29.64
N PHE A 973 -24.27 40.97 30.57
CA PHE A 973 -24.09 41.61 31.87
C PHE A 973 -24.54 40.68 32.98
N TYR A 974 -23.94 40.84 34.16
CA TYR A 974 -24.49 40.30 35.40
C TYR A 974 -25.71 41.10 35.86
N ASP A 975 -26.47 40.54 36.78
CA ASP A 975 -27.58 41.21 37.49
C ASP A 975 -27.12 42.45 38.29
N ASN A 976 -25.84 42.55 38.64
CA ASN A 976 -25.24 43.74 39.23
C ASN A 976 -24.90 44.86 38.22
N GLY A 977 -25.19 44.67 36.93
CA GLY A 977 -24.97 45.64 35.85
C GLY A 977 -23.53 45.72 35.30
N LYS A 978 -22.58 44.94 35.84
CA LYS A 978 -21.22 44.84 35.29
C LYS A 978 -21.19 43.89 34.08
N PRO A 979 -20.30 44.09 33.10
CA PRO A 979 -20.15 43.15 32.00
C PRO A 979 -19.78 41.76 32.52
N SER A 980 -20.35 40.72 31.92
CA SER A 980 -20.06 39.33 32.24
C SER A 980 -19.24 38.66 31.14
N ARG A 981 -19.61 38.86 29.87
CA ARG A 981 -18.83 38.45 28.68
C ARG A 981 -19.06 39.37 27.48
N THR A 982 -18.04 39.55 26.66
CA THR A 982 -18.12 40.27 25.37
C THR A 982 -17.39 39.50 24.27
N MET A 983 -17.97 39.40 23.08
CA MET A 983 -17.37 38.71 21.93
C MET A 983 -18.01 39.17 20.61
N THR A 984 -17.35 38.88 19.49
CA THR A 984 -17.91 39.06 18.14
C THR A 984 -17.94 37.73 17.42
N TYR A 985 -19.08 37.41 16.81
CA TYR A 985 -19.23 36.32 15.85
C TYR A 985 -19.43 36.89 14.45
N VAL A 986 -18.76 36.31 13.46
CA VAL A 986 -18.94 36.59 12.04
C VAL A 986 -19.08 35.26 11.31
N ASN A 987 -20.24 35.01 10.72
CA ASN A 987 -20.57 33.75 10.03
C ASN A 987 -20.28 32.49 10.89
N GLY A 988 -20.56 32.56 12.20
CA GLY A 988 -20.38 31.44 13.13
C GLY A 988 -18.96 31.29 13.69
N ASP A 989 -18.00 32.07 13.20
CA ASP A 989 -16.64 32.10 13.72
C ASP A 989 -16.45 33.25 14.70
N LEU A 990 -15.70 33.02 15.78
CA LEU A 990 -15.28 34.09 16.68
C LEU A 990 -14.26 35.00 16.00
N GLN A 991 -14.35 36.30 16.29
CA GLN A 991 -13.45 37.32 15.76
C GLN A 991 -13.17 38.41 16.79
N ASP A 992 -11.98 39.01 16.70
CA ASP A 992 -11.50 40.10 17.53
C ASP A 992 -11.38 39.69 19.02
N ASP A 993 -11.60 40.64 19.94
CA ASP A 993 -11.54 40.43 21.38
C ASP A 993 -12.68 39.52 21.88
N TYR A 994 -12.27 38.49 22.61
CA TYR A 994 -13.12 37.69 23.47
C TYR A 994 -12.76 37.96 24.93
N LYS A 995 -13.71 38.44 25.74
CA LYS A 995 -13.48 38.77 27.16
C LYS A 995 -14.53 38.14 28.04
N ALA A 996 -14.09 37.50 29.11
CA ALA A 996 -14.93 37.07 30.22
C ALA A 996 -14.54 37.82 31.49
N TYR A 997 -15.52 38.11 32.33
CA TYR A 997 -15.36 38.94 33.52
C TYR A 997 -15.85 38.20 34.77
N CYS A 998 -15.15 38.38 35.89
CA CYS A 998 -15.58 37.98 37.21
C CYS A 998 -16.80 38.80 37.66
N TYR A 999 -17.58 38.30 38.62
CA TYR A 999 -18.74 39.02 39.16
C TYR A 999 -18.41 40.40 39.75
N ASN A 1000 -17.17 40.58 40.23
CA ASN A 1000 -16.67 41.86 40.72
C ASN A 1000 -16.30 42.87 39.59
N GLY A 1001 -16.33 42.47 38.32
CA GLY A 1001 -16.02 43.27 37.13
C GLY A 1001 -14.57 43.23 36.68
N GLN A 1002 -13.69 42.49 37.36
CA GLN A 1002 -12.33 42.23 36.88
C GLN A 1002 -12.36 41.23 35.72
N LEU A 1003 -11.36 41.26 34.83
CA LEU A 1003 -11.23 40.25 33.79
C LEU A 1003 -10.99 38.87 34.42
N GLU A 1004 -11.62 37.85 33.84
CA GLU A 1004 -11.41 36.44 34.13
C GLU A 1004 -10.58 35.79 33.02
N ASN A 1005 -10.87 36.14 31.75
CA ASN A 1005 -10.14 35.70 30.58
C ASN A 1005 -10.19 36.80 29.48
N HIS A 1006 -9.10 36.93 28.72
CA HIS A 1006 -9.02 37.76 27.52
C HIS A 1006 -8.24 37.02 26.44
N THR A 1007 -8.91 36.75 25.33
CA THR A 1007 -8.35 36.08 24.16
C THR A 1007 -8.64 36.88 22.90
N ILE A 1008 -7.79 36.76 21.89
CA ILE A 1008 -8.05 37.33 20.56
C ILE A 1008 -8.34 36.18 19.60
N TYR A 1009 -9.36 36.33 18.77
CA TYR A 1009 -9.70 35.38 17.71
C TYR A 1009 -9.47 36.00 16.34
N GLU A 1010 -8.84 35.23 15.46
CA GLU A 1010 -8.68 35.59 14.05
C GLU A 1010 -9.05 34.37 13.19
N LYS A 1011 -9.94 34.56 12.21
CA LYS A 1011 -10.45 33.48 11.33
C LYS A 1011 -11.07 32.30 12.12
N GLY A 1012 -11.74 32.59 13.23
CA GLY A 1012 -12.38 31.58 14.08
C GLY A 1012 -11.45 30.91 15.10
N GLU A 1013 -10.15 31.16 15.03
CA GLU A 1013 -9.14 30.47 15.84
C GLU A 1013 -8.44 31.39 16.83
N TYR A 1014 -7.91 30.83 17.92
CA TYR A 1014 -7.11 31.55 18.91
C TYR A 1014 -5.87 32.19 18.25
N HIS A 1015 -5.66 33.49 18.44
CA HIS A 1015 -4.54 34.21 17.85
C HIS A 1015 -3.98 35.24 18.82
N GLY A 1016 -2.67 35.49 18.80
CA GLY A 1016 -2.04 36.47 19.67
C GLY A 1016 -1.97 35.99 21.12
N LEU A 1017 -2.20 36.88 22.09
CA LEU A 1017 -2.04 36.59 23.51
C LEU A 1017 -3.36 36.11 24.13
N ASP A 1018 -3.36 34.94 24.75
CA ASP A 1018 -4.44 34.44 25.61
C ASP A 1018 -4.06 34.60 27.08
N ILE A 1019 -4.91 35.27 27.86
CA ILE A 1019 -4.62 35.60 29.26
C ILE A 1019 -5.79 35.22 30.15
N ASP A 1020 -5.53 34.37 31.15
CA ASP A 1020 -6.43 34.14 32.27
C ASP A 1020 -5.99 34.95 33.50
N TYR A 1021 -6.95 35.36 34.31
CA TYR A 1021 -6.72 36.15 35.52
C TYR A 1021 -7.31 35.45 36.76
N TYR A 1022 -6.69 35.68 37.91
CA TYR A 1022 -7.30 35.38 39.21
C TYR A 1022 -8.38 36.41 39.55
N GLU A 1023 -9.31 36.06 40.46
CA GLU A 1023 -10.36 36.99 40.95
C GLU A 1023 -9.82 38.24 41.67
N ASN A 1024 -8.52 38.33 41.93
CA ASN A 1024 -7.84 39.50 42.47
C ASN A 1024 -7.22 40.41 41.37
N GLY A 1025 -7.33 40.02 40.11
CA GLY A 1025 -6.83 40.75 38.93
C GLY A 1025 -5.37 40.45 38.56
N GLN A 1026 -4.67 39.58 39.29
CA GLN A 1026 -3.34 39.10 38.90
C GLN A 1026 -3.46 38.10 37.73
N ILE A 1027 -2.48 38.08 36.84
CA ILE A 1027 -2.41 37.09 35.75
C ILE A 1027 -2.29 35.69 36.37
N LYS A 1028 -3.04 34.74 35.85
CA LYS A 1028 -3.00 33.30 36.18
C LYS A 1028 -2.22 32.52 35.12
N LEU A 1029 -2.51 32.79 33.85
CA LEU A 1029 -1.91 32.17 32.68
C LEU A 1029 -1.74 33.24 31.59
N SER A 1030 -0.65 33.18 30.83
CA SER A 1030 -0.42 34.00 29.65
C SER A 1030 0.24 33.14 28.58
N GLU A 1031 -0.40 32.96 27.43
CA GLU A 1031 0.09 32.10 26.34
C GLU A 1031 0.03 32.80 24.99
N ASN A 1032 1.02 32.52 24.14
CA ASN A 1032 1.01 32.99 22.75
C ASN A 1032 0.38 31.92 21.85
N MET A 1033 -0.57 32.32 21.03
CA MET A 1033 -1.38 31.49 20.13
C MET A 1033 -1.21 31.94 18.68
N LEU A 1034 -1.14 30.99 17.76
CA LEU A 1034 -1.12 31.21 16.32
C LEU A 1034 -2.15 30.29 15.67
N TYR A 1035 -3.33 30.84 15.36
CA TYR A 1035 -4.47 30.12 14.75
C TYR A 1035 -4.75 28.77 15.42
N GLY A 1036 -4.97 28.81 16.74
CA GLY A 1036 -5.34 27.65 17.55
C GLY A 1036 -4.14 26.91 18.16
N MET A 1037 -2.93 27.12 17.66
CA MET A 1037 -1.72 26.42 18.13
C MET A 1037 -0.93 27.28 19.11
N ARG A 1038 -0.46 26.71 20.23
CA ARG A 1038 0.48 27.40 21.12
C ARG A 1038 1.80 27.63 20.39
N ASN A 1039 2.24 28.88 20.33
CA ASN A 1039 3.43 29.27 19.60
C ASN A 1039 4.14 30.45 20.28
N GLY A 1040 5.20 30.15 21.01
CA GLY A 1040 5.96 31.09 21.84
C GLY A 1040 5.88 30.75 23.32
N LYS A 1041 5.98 31.77 24.17
CA LYS A 1041 6.06 31.59 25.62
C LYS A 1041 4.67 31.33 26.23
N SER A 1042 4.60 30.40 27.17
CA SER A 1042 3.46 30.14 28.05
C SER A 1042 3.92 30.28 29.50
N GLU A 1043 3.28 31.16 30.27
CA GLU A 1043 3.64 31.46 31.65
C GLU A 1043 2.44 31.28 32.58
N LYS A 1044 2.59 30.48 33.64
CA LYS A 1044 1.62 30.45 34.75
C LYS A 1044 2.18 31.14 35.96
N PHE A 1045 1.29 31.74 36.74
CA PHE A 1045 1.64 32.50 37.94
C PHE A 1045 0.83 32.00 39.14
N TYR A 1046 1.37 32.15 40.34
CA TYR A 1046 0.64 32.00 41.59
C TYR A 1046 -0.29 33.21 41.82
N ALA A 1047 -1.30 33.06 42.68
CA ALA A 1047 -2.24 34.13 43.01
C ALA A 1047 -1.58 35.38 43.63
N ASN A 1048 -0.34 35.26 44.11
CA ASN A 1048 0.49 36.36 44.61
C ASN A 1048 1.29 37.10 43.50
N GLY A 1049 1.12 36.72 42.23
CA GLY A 1049 1.79 37.30 41.07
C GLY A 1049 3.22 36.78 40.80
N LYS A 1050 3.73 35.82 41.59
CA LYS A 1050 5.02 35.18 41.31
C LYS A 1050 4.87 34.15 40.20
N LEU A 1051 5.89 34.05 39.34
CA LEU A 1051 5.94 33.05 38.28
C LEU A 1051 5.94 31.65 38.89
N LYS A 1052 5.12 30.75 38.35
CA LYS A 1052 4.96 29.35 38.76
C LYS A 1052 5.62 28.41 37.74
N GLU A 1053 5.36 28.63 36.46
CA GLU A 1053 6.02 27.91 35.37
C GLU A 1053 6.18 28.82 34.16
N SER A 1054 7.24 28.59 33.38
CA SER A 1054 7.50 29.24 32.10
C SER A 1054 7.91 28.16 31.12
N LEU A 1055 7.09 27.95 30.11
CA LEU A 1055 7.22 26.96 29.04
C LEU A 1055 7.42 27.69 27.70
N ASN A 1056 8.02 26.99 26.74
CA ASN A 1056 8.11 27.44 25.35
C ASN A 1056 7.42 26.40 24.46
N TYR A 1057 6.61 26.89 23.55
CA TYR A 1057 5.91 26.10 22.54
C TYR A 1057 6.33 26.54 21.14
N LEU A 1058 6.39 25.60 20.22
CA LEU A 1058 6.56 25.85 18.79
C LEU A 1058 5.61 24.89 18.07
N ASN A 1059 4.69 25.42 17.25
CA ASN A 1059 3.69 24.61 16.53
C ASN A 1059 2.90 23.64 17.45
N ASP A 1060 2.45 24.14 18.60
CA ASP A 1060 1.75 23.42 19.68
C ASP A 1060 2.58 22.39 20.49
N GLU A 1061 3.82 22.13 20.08
CA GLU A 1061 4.73 21.24 20.80
C GLU A 1061 5.58 21.97 21.83
N ARG A 1062 5.76 21.37 23.02
CA ARG A 1062 6.73 21.90 24.00
C ARG A 1062 8.13 21.74 23.43
N HIS A 1063 8.88 22.83 23.39
CA HIS A 1063 10.21 22.82 22.82
C HIS A 1063 11.15 23.79 23.54
N GLY A 1064 12.35 23.34 23.88
CA GLY A 1064 13.35 24.14 24.57
C GLY A 1064 13.20 24.13 26.09
N GLU A 1065 13.61 25.23 26.73
CA GLU A 1065 13.74 25.32 28.19
C GLU A 1065 12.38 25.58 28.87
N ALA A 1066 12.08 24.79 29.90
CA ALA A 1066 10.94 24.93 30.80
C ALA A 1066 11.43 25.15 32.24
N LYS A 1067 10.93 26.19 32.92
CA LYS A 1067 11.32 26.55 34.30
C LYS A 1067 10.14 26.47 35.24
N TYR A 1068 10.36 25.91 36.42
CA TYR A 1068 9.35 25.76 37.46
C TYR A 1068 9.81 26.38 38.76
N TYR A 1069 8.92 27.10 39.43
CA TYR A 1069 9.23 27.91 40.61
C TYR A 1069 8.26 27.60 41.76
N ASP A 1070 8.71 27.76 43.00
CA ASP A 1070 7.85 27.67 44.18
C ASP A 1070 7.08 28.96 44.42
N GLU A 1071 6.15 28.95 45.39
CA GLU A 1071 5.32 30.12 45.72
C GLU A 1071 6.14 31.35 46.18
N THR A 1072 7.40 31.16 46.58
CA THR A 1072 8.32 32.25 46.96
C THR A 1072 9.04 32.86 45.75
N GLY A 1073 8.97 32.20 44.59
CA GLY A 1073 9.66 32.56 43.35
C GLY A 1073 11.05 31.95 43.22
N LYS A 1074 11.41 30.95 44.04
CA LYS A 1074 12.67 30.23 43.90
C LYS A 1074 12.52 29.14 42.84
N LEU A 1075 13.51 29.02 41.95
CA LEU A 1075 13.56 27.96 40.94
C LEU A 1075 13.63 26.58 41.62
N ILE A 1076 12.70 25.68 41.28
CA ILE A 1076 12.61 24.30 41.77
C ILE A 1076 13.33 23.34 40.82
N LYS A 1077 13.07 23.48 39.51
CA LYS A 1077 13.65 22.65 38.46
C LYS A 1077 13.60 23.35 37.11
N THR A 1078 14.51 22.93 36.23
CA THR A 1078 14.53 23.25 34.81
C THR A 1078 14.45 21.95 34.01
N GLU A 1079 13.53 21.86 33.07
CA GLU A 1079 13.40 20.76 32.12
C GLU A 1079 13.71 21.25 30.71
N TYR A 1080 14.21 20.38 29.86
CA TYR A 1080 14.44 20.64 28.46
C TYR A 1080 13.61 19.69 27.63
N TYR A 1081 12.80 20.28 26.75
CA TYR A 1081 11.84 19.60 25.90
C TYR A 1081 12.29 19.57 24.44
N SER A 1082 11.98 18.49 23.75
CA SER A 1082 12.11 18.36 22.31
C SER A 1082 10.87 17.64 21.79
N ASN A 1083 10.05 18.33 21.00
CA ASN A 1083 8.81 17.78 20.42
C ASN A 1083 7.86 17.17 21.48
N GLY A 1084 7.64 17.90 22.57
CA GLY A 1084 6.77 17.44 23.67
C GLY A 1084 7.46 16.56 24.71
N ASP A 1085 8.56 15.89 24.37
CA ASP A 1085 9.27 14.97 25.26
C ASP A 1085 10.40 15.63 26.05
N ILE A 1086 10.53 15.25 27.33
CA ILE A 1086 11.65 15.66 28.18
C ILE A 1086 12.89 14.83 27.78
N TYR A 1087 14.00 15.51 27.49
CA TYR A 1087 15.29 14.82 27.26
C TYR A 1087 16.33 15.13 28.34
N GLU A 1088 16.14 16.20 29.13
CA GLU A 1088 17.02 16.56 30.24
C GLU A 1088 16.22 17.26 31.35
N SER A 1089 16.56 17.00 32.62
CA SER A 1089 15.96 17.66 33.79
C SER A 1089 17.04 17.98 34.82
N LYS A 1090 17.06 19.23 35.31
CA LYS A 1090 17.99 19.76 36.32
C LYS A 1090 17.18 20.27 37.51
N SER A 1091 17.54 19.85 38.72
CA SER A 1091 16.95 20.36 39.97
C SER A 1091 17.85 21.39 40.63
#